data_AF-A0A6V2RBA4-F1
#
_entry.id   AF-A0A6V2RBA4-F1
#
_cell.length_a   1.000
_cell.length_b   1.000
_cell.length_c   1.000
_cell.angle_alpha   90.00
_cell.angle_beta   90.00
_cell.angle_gamma   90.00
#
_symmetry.space_group_name_H-M   'P 1'
#
loop_
_entity.id
_entity.type
_entity.pdbx_description
1 polymer ?
#
loop_
_entity_poly.entity_id
_entity_poly.type
_entity_poly.pdbx_seq_one_letter_code
_entity_poly.pdbx_strand_id
1 'polypeptide(L)'
;GRGALTCSHLAPSSGCRGTSRALLQNQNTHRAMRKVLFQPDYFMSPQFAGLAVALRTGRYARRGIELDILPLGGAGERAEEVSIVARAKADSPLLVGSTEQYILTQALRDGTPGESGVRAVAAMFGRSPLALAALPGRELTGLTQAAAEELRVGVHEDTVGLVSRLLPSAVVVPVGRDDKMELLRSGQIDAAQVYDVTETLKMEADLGAAPALLPLEGLGGARLGYAQVLFAAHAQLREQDQVATLQDFLAATFDGWAAAKSDPRAAADAVMALMANQPAPSDHWDHSLPFHQASVERCWDYVRRARCAGKLGAIDGRRWAEATEWLGGSGGVQSLDPAVWASDPLLGDGDSLAASILDKVAAKAAAVRSERGQPPRLGLVTVGELAEGHTSAGASSREAIAPAGQSWFNKAAAGEKHGVLVEQLDLPYSTATPDLLAALAALSRRCDGIQLMWPLPAHVDAVAAYGAVPPHLDVDGAHFVSRSEYNGGSCVGRTSRDPRPGLRGCLPVTPEAVLQLLQQRGVALAGSHALVIGRSRIVGSPLAAALLAADATVSVAHSRTKGLGSLCRSADVIVSCAGYPGLVRGAWVKDGAAVVSVGTTFAGERLLSDLEEDLEAFRHAGLVVTSPGGVGPLSLALLLRNVADSAARRASDGAVGGADERTPPASAAAVDAFLRANKHWAMLPKRGDGPGPSAQRALVREVRVPSHRAAADLLDAAAELGDRLDHHVALSAVEHRCEATAN
;
A
#
# COMPACT_ATOMS: atom_id res chain seq x y z
N GLY A 1 38.80 35.64 -25.30
CA GLY A 1 39.73 36.77 -25.24
C GLY A 1 38.94 38.06 -25.11
N ARG A 2 39.43 38.97 -24.24
CA ARG A 2 39.17 40.42 -24.08
C ARG A 2 38.35 41.06 -25.23
N GLY A 3 37.30 41.84 -25.03
CA GLY A 3 37.23 43.15 -24.35
C GLY A 3 36.19 44.00 -25.10
N ALA A 4 35.22 44.59 -24.40
CA ALA A 4 35.05 46.03 -24.22
C ALA A 4 34.67 46.83 -25.49
N LEU A 5 33.43 47.31 -25.55
CA LEU A 5 33.08 48.52 -26.29
C LEU A 5 32.20 49.44 -25.44
N THR A 6 32.58 50.70 -25.50
CA THR A 6 32.30 51.83 -24.64
C THR A 6 30.99 52.55 -24.97
N CYS A 7 30.42 53.15 -23.93
CA CYS A 7 29.27 54.05 -23.96
C CYS A 7 29.64 55.43 -24.53
N SER A 8 28.72 56.10 -25.23
CA SER A 8 28.67 57.57 -25.27
C SER A 8 27.25 58.10 -25.54
N HIS A 9 26.72 58.73 -24.47
CA HIS A 9 25.90 59.93 -24.38
C HIS A 9 24.66 60.15 -25.29
N LEU A 10 23.50 60.25 -24.63
CA LEU A 10 22.77 61.52 -24.47
C LEU A 10 21.90 61.44 -23.20
N ALA A 11 21.94 62.51 -22.41
CA ALA A 11 21.41 62.65 -21.05
C ALA A 11 20.23 63.68 -21.04
N PRO A 12 19.57 63.97 -19.89
CA PRO A 12 18.11 63.89 -19.79
C PRO A 12 17.42 65.19 -19.29
N SER A 13 16.09 65.20 -19.31
CA SER A 13 15.23 66.08 -18.50
C SER A 13 14.03 65.23 -18.06
N SER A 14 13.48 65.25 -16.86
CA SER A 14 13.69 65.98 -15.61
C SER A 14 12.77 65.28 -14.59
N GLY A 15 13.18 65.17 -13.31
CA GLY A 15 12.27 64.78 -12.23
C GLY A 15 12.86 63.81 -11.21
N CYS A 16 12.88 64.25 -9.95
CA CYS A 16 13.19 63.52 -8.72
C CYS A 16 14.66 63.19 -8.44
N ARG A 17 15.35 64.13 -7.78
CA ARG A 17 16.39 63.83 -6.78
C ARG A 17 15.92 64.26 -5.40
N GLY A 18 15.98 63.31 -4.48
CA GLY A 18 15.73 63.47 -3.05
C GLY A 18 16.04 62.16 -2.36
N THR A 19 17.30 61.72 -2.44
CA THR A 19 17.83 60.62 -1.63
C THR A 19 17.86 61.04 -0.17
N SER A 20 17.24 60.27 0.72
CA SER A 20 17.88 59.73 1.93
C SER A 20 16.85 59.02 2.83
N ARG A 21 16.94 57.69 2.87
CA ARG A 21 17.02 56.94 4.14
C ARG A 21 15.91 57.20 5.19
N ALA A 22 14.66 56.92 4.84
CA ALA A 22 13.60 56.56 5.80
C ALA A 22 12.43 55.93 5.03
N LEU A 23 11.74 54.95 5.62
CA LEU A 23 10.58 54.21 5.08
C LEU A 23 10.88 52.89 4.31
N LEU A 24 11.86 52.13 4.78
CA LEU A 24 11.65 50.70 5.03
C LEU A 24 11.50 50.55 6.55
N GLN A 25 10.41 51.08 7.09
CA GLN A 25 9.98 50.67 8.41
C GLN A 25 9.44 49.25 8.26
N ASN A 26 10.25 48.30 8.71
CA ASN A 26 9.83 47.03 9.26
C ASN A 26 8.43 47.19 9.88
N GLN A 27 7.40 46.70 9.18
CA GLN A 27 6.25 46.15 9.87
C GLN A 27 6.66 44.77 10.42
N ASN A 28 7.69 44.74 11.28
CA ASN A 28 7.74 43.76 12.35
C ASN A 28 6.71 44.23 13.37
N THR A 29 5.43 44.00 13.08
CA THR A 29 4.51 43.69 14.17
C THR A 29 5.12 42.48 14.84
N HIS A 30 5.74 42.68 16.01
CA HIS A 30 6.03 41.61 16.95
C HIS A 30 4.68 40.94 17.26
N ARG A 31 4.29 39.98 16.42
CA ARG A 31 3.15 39.12 16.72
C ARG A 31 3.60 38.37 17.97
N ALA A 32 2.92 38.61 19.08
CA ALA A 32 3.22 37.92 20.33
C ALA A 32 3.29 36.41 20.04
N MET A 33 4.37 35.77 20.48
CA MET A 33 4.55 34.34 20.27
C MET A 33 3.40 33.61 20.94
N ARG A 34 2.79 32.66 20.22
CA ARG A 34 1.71 31.83 20.75
C ARG A 34 2.36 30.71 21.54
N LYS A 35 2.01 30.62 22.82
CA LYS A 35 2.62 29.66 23.73
C LYS A 35 1.94 28.30 23.61
N VAL A 36 2.74 27.27 23.38
CA VAL A 36 2.32 25.86 23.34
C VAL A 36 3.07 25.11 24.44
N LEU A 37 2.32 24.43 25.29
CA LEU A 37 2.85 23.51 26.29
C LEU A 37 2.66 22.08 25.76
N PHE A 38 3.74 21.31 25.71
CA PHE A 38 3.71 19.93 25.28
C PHE A 38 3.93 18.99 26.47
N GLN A 39 2.94 18.16 26.77
CA GLN A 39 3.02 17.09 27.77
C GLN A 39 3.32 15.78 27.04
N PRO A 40 4.57 15.29 27.07
CA PRO A 40 4.86 13.98 26.52
C PRO A 40 4.33 12.86 27.44
N ASP A 41 3.95 11.73 26.86
CA ASP A 41 3.67 10.43 27.54
C ASP A 41 4.93 9.71 28.01
N TYR A 42 6.09 10.16 27.53
CA TYR A 42 7.35 9.48 27.73
C TYR A 42 8.54 10.42 27.69
N PHE A 43 9.69 10.01 28.24
CA PHE A 43 10.91 10.81 28.16
C PHE A 43 11.27 11.15 26.71
N MET A 44 11.86 12.33 26.53
CA MET A 44 12.28 12.78 25.22
C MET A 44 13.23 11.73 24.65
N SER A 45 12.88 11.19 23.50
CA SER A 45 13.55 10.04 22.92
C SER A 45 13.47 10.16 21.40
N PRO A 46 14.09 9.24 20.64
CA PRO A 46 13.97 9.23 19.19
C PRO A 46 12.52 9.22 18.67
N GLN A 47 11.55 8.78 19.49
CA GLN A 47 10.12 8.86 19.18
C GLN A 47 9.61 10.31 19.05
N PHE A 48 10.33 11.30 19.57
CA PHE A 48 10.01 12.73 19.44
C PHE A 48 10.97 13.47 18.48
N ALA A 49 11.70 12.75 17.61
CA ALA A 49 12.71 13.35 16.74
C ALA A 49 12.17 14.48 15.85
N GLY A 50 10.93 14.37 15.37
CA GLY A 50 10.29 15.45 14.61
C GLY A 50 10.19 16.75 15.41
N LEU A 51 9.73 16.68 16.66
CA LEU A 51 9.66 17.83 17.57
C LEU A 51 11.06 18.36 17.90
N ALA A 52 12.01 17.48 18.18
CA ALA A 52 13.40 17.84 18.47
C ALA A 52 14.06 18.62 17.33
N VAL A 53 13.93 18.11 16.10
CA VAL A 53 14.45 18.76 14.89
C VAL A 53 13.73 20.08 14.64
N ALA A 54 12.40 20.13 14.80
CA ALA A 54 11.62 21.34 14.60
C ALA A 54 12.01 22.45 15.59
N LEU A 55 12.25 22.11 16.85
CA LEU A 55 12.72 23.03 17.87
C LEU A 55 14.13 23.54 17.55
N ARG A 56 15.08 22.62 17.34
CA ARG A 56 16.49 22.96 17.05
C ARG A 56 16.66 23.80 15.79
N THR A 57 15.85 23.55 14.77
CA THR A 57 15.92 24.29 13.48
C THR A 57 15.03 25.54 13.46
N GLY A 58 14.40 25.91 14.58
CA GLY A 58 13.57 27.11 14.72
C GLY A 58 12.28 27.08 13.90
N ARG A 59 11.74 25.90 13.55
CA ARG A 59 10.50 25.76 12.78
C ARG A 59 9.29 26.28 13.55
N TYR A 60 9.18 25.99 14.84
CA TYR A 60 8.13 26.55 15.70
C TYR A 60 8.23 28.08 15.74
N ALA A 61 9.44 28.62 15.97
CA ALA A 61 9.67 30.07 16.02
C ALA A 61 9.27 30.78 14.72
N ARG A 62 9.59 30.21 13.54
CA ARG A 62 9.16 30.73 12.23
C ARG A 62 7.64 30.72 12.04
N ARG A 63 6.92 29.88 12.77
CA ARG A 63 5.45 29.85 12.81
C ARG A 63 4.88 30.67 13.98
N GLY A 64 5.70 31.46 14.67
CA GLY A 64 5.25 32.27 15.80
C GLY A 64 4.80 31.43 17.00
N ILE A 65 5.41 30.25 17.21
CA ILE A 65 5.16 29.35 18.34
C ILE A 65 6.37 29.36 19.28
N GLU A 66 6.10 29.57 20.56
CA GLU A 66 7.02 29.30 21.67
C GLU A 66 6.59 27.97 22.30
N LEU A 67 7.45 26.97 22.23
CA LEU A 67 7.16 25.60 22.68
C LEU A 67 7.90 25.31 23.98
N ASP A 68 7.15 25.03 25.03
CA ASP A 68 7.68 24.51 26.30
C ASP A 68 7.32 23.04 26.45
N ILE A 69 8.33 22.21 26.70
CA ILE A 69 8.15 20.78 26.99
C ILE A 69 8.01 20.64 28.50
N LEU A 70 6.87 20.11 28.95
CA LEU A 70 6.61 19.90 30.37
C LEU A 70 7.43 18.71 30.91
N PRO A 71 7.89 18.77 32.17
CA PRO A 71 8.59 17.66 32.80
C PRO A 71 7.68 16.44 32.96
N LEU A 72 8.27 15.26 32.94
CA LEU A 72 7.56 14.00 33.18
C LEU A 72 7.52 13.66 34.66
N GLY A 73 6.41 13.09 35.11
CA GLY A 73 6.35 12.33 36.35
C GLY A 73 6.45 10.84 36.03
N GLY A 74 7.65 10.26 36.08
CA GLY A 74 7.85 8.81 35.84
C GLY A 74 7.47 8.33 34.44
N ALA A 75 7.78 7.06 34.12
CA ALA A 75 7.42 6.45 32.84
C ALA A 75 6.07 5.75 32.94
N GLY A 76 5.15 6.04 32.02
CA GLY A 76 4.03 5.16 31.69
C GLY A 76 2.91 5.05 32.74
N GLU A 77 2.53 6.16 33.39
CA GLU A 77 1.47 6.08 34.40
C GLU A 77 0.35 7.13 34.24
N ARG A 78 -0.81 6.55 33.87
CA ARG A 78 -2.16 6.78 34.45
C ARG A 78 -2.89 8.01 33.91
N ALA A 79 -4.22 7.97 33.97
CA ALA A 79 -5.16 8.97 33.47
C ALA A 79 -4.90 10.45 33.88
N GLU A 80 -3.90 10.72 34.72
CA GLU A 80 -3.48 12.04 35.19
C GLU A 80 -3.00 12.94 34.05
N GLU A 81 -2.22 12.45 33.10
CA GLU A 81 -1.76 13.24 31.94
C GLU A 81 -2.92 13.68 31.06
N VAL A 82 -3.81 12.74 30.73
CA VAL A 82 -5.06 13.02 30.02
C VAL A 82 -5.91 14.01 30.81
N SER A 83 -5.95 13.87 32.14
CA SER A 83 -6.68 14.78 33.03
C SER A 83 -6.08 16.18 33.10
N ILE A 84 -4.74 16.32 33.04
CA ILE A 84 -4.05 17.62 33.01
C ILE A 84 -4.45 18.38 31.75
N VAL A 85 -4.40 17.72 30.59
CA VAL A 85 -4.85 18.32 29.32
C VAL A 85 -6.34 18.63 29.35
N ALA A 86 -7.18 17.72 29.85
CA ALA A 86 -8.62 17.92 29.94
C ALA A 86 -9.04 19.16 30.74
N ARG A 87 -8.22 19.59 31.71
CA ARG A 87 -8.49 20.76 32.57
C ARG A 87 -8.04 22.09 31.95
N ALA A 88 -7.41 22.08 30.77
CA ALA A 88 -6.96 23.30 30.11
C ALA A 88 -8.14 24.18 29.69
N LYS A 89 -8.00 25.50 29.92
CA LYS A 89 -9.04 26.48 29.61
C LYS A 89 -8.83 27.06 28.21
N ALA A 90 -9.89 27.60 27.63
CA ALA A 90 -9.85 28.21 26.30
C ALA A 90 -8.85 29.38 26.20
N ASP A 91 -8.68 30.13 27.29
CA ASP A 91 -7.83 31.33 27.42
C ASP A 91 -6.39 31.05 27.89
N SER A 92 -6.05 29.81 28.21
CA SER A 92 -4.68 29.42 28.61
C SER A 92 -3.79 29.09 27.40
N PRO A 93 -2.45 29.01 27.57
CA PRO A 93 -1.56 28.45 26.55
C PRO A 93 -2.10 27.13 25.99
N LEU A 94 -1.91 26.89 24.70
CA LEU A 94 -2.36 25.65 24.06
C LEU A 94 -1.63 24.48 24.73
N LEU A 95 -2.38 23.53 25.29
CA LEU A 95 -1.78 22.34 25.90
C LEU A 95 -2.03 21.14 24.98
N VAL A 96 -0.94 20.50 24.55
CA VAL A 96 -0.96 19.33 23.69
C VAL A 96 -0.34 18.15 24.44
N GLY A 97 -1.08 17.06 24.59
CA GLY A 97 -0.58 15.81 25.13
C GLY A 97 -0.20 14.81 24.04
N SER A 98 0.70 13.87 24.34
CA SER A 98 0.84 12.61 23.59
C SER A 98 0.48 11.42 24.47
N THR A 99 -0.10 10.36 23.90
CA THR A 99 -0.34 9.07 24.56
C THR A 99 -0.69 7.98 23.53
N GLU A 100 -0.84 6.72 23.92
CA GLU A 100 -1.29 5.66 23.01
C GLU A 100 -2.82 5.62 22.91
N GLN A 101 -3.38 5.22 21.75
CA GLN A 101 -4.84 5.20 21.56
C GLN A 101 -5.56 4.34 22.60
N TYR A 102 -4.99 3.20 22.99
CA TYR A 102 -5.62 2.35 24.00
C TYR A 102 -5.65 3.01 25.38
N ILE A 103 -4.62 3.78 25.75
CA ILE A 103 -4.60 4.56 27.00
C ILE A 103 -5.65 5.67 26.94
N LEU A 104 -5.68 6.42 25.82
CA LEU A 104 -6.64 7.51 25.64
C LEU A 104 -8.09 6.99 25.69
N THR A 105 -8.38 5.89 24.99
CA THR A 105 -9.72 5.31 24.95
C THR A 105 -10.14 4.75 26.31
N GLN A 106 -9.24 4.14 27.07
CA GLN A 106 -9.52 3.68 28.43
C GLN A 106 -9.80 4.87 29.37
N ALA A 107 -8.94 5.88 29.38
CA ALA A 107 -9.12 7.07 30.22
C ALA A 107 -10.44 7.81 29.93
N LEU A 108 -10.86 7.85 28.66
CA LEU A 108 -12.14 8.45 28.26
C LEU A 108 -13.36 7.60 28.66
N ARG A 109 -13.21 6.27 28.78
CA ARG A 109 -14.28 5.38 29.26
C ARG A 109 -14.49 5.49 30.77
N ASP A 110 -13.40 5.64 31.52
CA ASP A 110 -13.43 5.70 32.98
C ASP A 110 -13.89 7.09 33.50
N GLY A 111 -14.00 8.08 32.60
CA GLY A 111 -14.52 9.42 32.88
C GLY A 111 -16.04 9.56 32.78
N THR A 112 -16.59 10.69 33.27
CA THR A 112 -18.04 10.96 33.28
C THR A 112 -18.60 11.12 31.85
N PRO A 113 -19.68 10.39 31.45
CA PRO A 113 -20.23 10.49 30.10
C PRO A 113 -20.83 11.89 29.79
N GLY A 114 -20.48 12.48 28.65
CA GLY A 114 -21.08 13.72 28.12
C GLY A 114 -20.16 14.94 28.03
N GLU A 115 -19.03 14.93 28.75
CA GLU A 115 -17.95 15.93 28.66
C GLU A 115 -16.59 15.22 28.52
N SER A 116 -16.34 14.60 27.37
CA SER A 116 -14.99 14.16 27.05
C SER A 116 -14.07 15.38 26.97
N GLY A 117 -13.21 15.57 27.97
CA GLY A 117 -12.39 16.79 28.14
C GLY A 117 -11.31 16.97 27.07
N VAL A 118 -11.00 15.94 26.28
CA VAL A 118 -9.98 15.98 25.21
C VAL A 118 -10.45 15.36 23.91
N ARG A 119 -9.78 15.70 22.81
CA ARG A 119 -9.91 15.03 21.50
C ARG A 119 -8.54 14.66 20.96
N ALA A 120 -8.41 13.47 20.40
CA ALA A 120 -7.32 13.13 19.51
C ALA A 120 -7.41 13.98 18.25
N VAL A 121 -6.28 14.53 17.80
CA VAL A 121 -6.22 15.44 16.65
C VAL A 121 -5.24 14.96 15.58
N ALA A 122 -4.18 14.26 15.98
CA ALA A 122 -3.16 13.72 15.10
C ALA A 122 -2.48 12.52 15.77
N ALA A 123 -1.66 11.76 15.05
CA ALA A 123 -0.84 10.70 15.63
C ALA A 123 0.56 10.73 15.05
N MET A 124 1.60 10.63 15.88
CA MET A 124 2.96 10.52 15.34
C MET A 124 3.17 9.14 14.72
N PHE A 125 2.71 8.06 15.35
CA PHE A 125 2.93 6.70 14.86
C PHE A 125 1.64 6.07 14.34
N GLY A 126 1.72 5.56 13.11
CA GLY A 126 0.59 4.97 12.41
C GLY A 126 0.22 3.59 12.93
N ARG A 127 0.99 2.98 13.83
CA ARG A 127 0.67 1.70 14.48
C ARG A 127 1.42 1.62 15.79
N SER A 128 1.01 0.74 16.69
CA SER A 128 1.78 0.46 17.90
C SER A 128 3.14 -0.16 17.55
N PRO A 129 4.25 0.34 18.14
CA PRO A 129 5.57 -0.28 18.06
C PRO A 129 5.75 -1.45 19.05
N LEU A 130 4.69 -1.85 19.77
CA LEU A 130 4.74 -2.96 20.70
C LEU A 130 4.91 -4.30 19.97
N ALA A 131 5.87 -5.09 20.42
CA ALA A 131 6.17 -6.43 19.93
C ALA A 131 6.58 -7.35 21.08
N LEU A 132 6.61 -8.66 20.83
CA LEU A 132 7.30 -9.64 21.66
C LEU A 132 8.65 -9.96 21.01
N ALA A 133 9.71 -9.89 21.81
CA ALA A 133 11.06 -10.26 21.41
C ALA A 133 11.49 -11.54 22.14
N ALA A 134 12.16 -12.43 21.43
CA ALA A 134 12.82 -13.60 22.00
C ALA A 134 14.26 -13.75 21.46
N LEU A 135 14.99 -14.70 22.04
CA LEU A 135 16.35 -15.00 21.60
C LEU A 135 16.39 -15.37 20.10
N PRO A 136 17.48 -15.05 19.38
CA PRO A 136 17.60 -15.29 17.95
C PRO A 136 17.34 -16.77 17.60
N GLY A 137 16.60 -17.01 16.51
CA GLY A 137 16.26 -18.35 16.04
C GLY A 137 15.08 -19.02 16.73
N ARG A 138 14.47 -18.40 17.76
CA ARG A 138 13.24 -18.93 18.38
C ARG A 138 12.02 -18.60 17.52
N GLU A 139 11.18 -19.61 17.26
CA GLU A 139 9.94 -19.42 16.50
C GLU A 139 8.82 -18.90 17.41
N LEU A 140 8.30 -17.71 17.11
CA LEU A 140 7.21 -17.07 17.86
C LEU A 140 5.83 -17.19 17.18
N THR A 141 5.76 -17.73 15.96
CA THR A 141 4.51 -17.86 15.19
C THR A 141 3.53 -18.89 15.77
N GLY A 142 4.03 -19.87 16.52
CA GLY A 142 3.22 -20.86 17.24
C GLY A 142 2.42 -20.32 18.44
N LEU A 143 2.67 -19.07 18.86
CA LEU A 143 2.04 -18.43 20.03
C LEU A 143 0.52 -18.24 19.93
N THR A 144 -0.06 -18.39 18.73
CA THR A 144 -1.49 -18.20 18.46
C THR A 144 -2.30 -19.50 18.49
N GLN A 145 -1.64 -20.66 18.58
CA GLN A 145 -2.31 -21.97 18.60
C GLN A 145 -2.39 -22.52 20.03
N ALA A 146 -3.49 -23.17 20.37
CA ALA A 146 -3.78 -23.75 21.69
C ALA A 146 -2.84 -24.91 22.11
N ALA A 147 -1.71 -25.11 21.43
CA ALA A 147 -0.91 -26.32 21.47
C ALA A 147 0.56 -26.12 21.90
N ALA A 148 0.99 -24.92 22.30
CA ALA A 148 2.36 -24.71 22.78
C ALA A 148 2.43 -24.70 24.32
N GLU A 149 3.48 -25.31 24.85
CA GLU A 149 3.91 -25.34 26.26
C GLU A 149 3.70 -23.99 26.97
N GLU A 150 3.47 -23.98 28.30
CA GLU A 150 3.22 -22.77 29.13
C GLU A 150 4.33 -21.70 28.96
N LEU A 151 4.20 -20.87 27.92
CA LEU A 151 5.16 -19.82 27.59
C LEU A 151 5.08 -18.71 28.62
N ARG A 152 6.24 -18.32 29.13
CA ARG A 152 6.37 -17.27 30.13
C ARG A 152 6.74 -15.96 29.42
N VAL A 153 5.83 -15.00 29.38
CA VAL A 153 6.05 -13.72 28.69
C VAL A 153 6.26 -12.63 29.73
N GLY A 154 7.47 -12.05 29.74
CA GLY A 154 7.79 -10.91 30.58
C GLY A 154 7.27 -9.61 29.97
N VAL A 155 6.47 -8.85 30.71
CA VAL A 155 5.83 -7.62 30.19
C VAL A 155 5.93 -6.48 31.19
N HIS A 156 5.82 -5.24 30.72
CA HIS A 156 5.62 -4.11 31.62
C HIS A 156 4.28 -4.22 32.36
N GLU A 157 4.23 -3.72 33.59
CA GLU A 157 3.06 -3.84 34.48
C GLU A 157 1.77 -3.31 33.86
N ASP A 158 1.85 -2.20 33.13
CA ASP A 158 0.76 -1.55 32.39
C ASP A 158 0.26 -2.35 31.18
N THR A 159 1.07 -3.27 30.64
CA THR A 159 0.74 -4.08 29.46
C THR A 159 0.29 -5.51 29.80
N VAL A 160 0.28 -5.91 31.08
CA VAL A 160 -0.14 -7.26 31.52
C VAL A 160 -1.53 -7.61 30.98
N GLY A 161 -2.52 -6.76 31.23
CA GLY A 161 -3.90 -7.01 30.80
C GLY A 161 -4.05 -7.12 29.28
N LEU A 162 -3.30 -6.30 28.52
CA LEU A 162 -3.29 -6.35 27.07
C LEU A 162 -2.69 -7.67 26.57
N VAL A 163 -1.49 -8.03 27.03
CA VAL A 163 -0.79 -9.22 26.56
C VAL A 163 -1.52 -10.50 26.99
N SER A 164 -2.09 -10.56 28.19
CA SER A 164 -2.91 -11.69 28.63
C SER A 164 -4.16 -11.87 27.77
N ARG A 165 -4.77 -10.79 27.28
CA ARG A 165 -5.90 -10.86 26.35
C ARG A 165 -5.48 -11.39 24.98
N LEU A 166 -4.28 -11.01 24.52
CA LEU A 166 -3.74 -11.43 23.22
C LEU A 166 -3.23 -12.88 23.23
N LEU A 167 -2.70 -13.32 24.37
CA LEU A 167 -2.11 -14.64 24.58
C LEU A 167 -2.75 -15.32 25.80
N PRO A 168 -4.02 -15.78 25.69
CA PRO A 168 -4.74 -16.35 26.82
C PRO A 168 -4.11 -17.64 27.38
N SER A 169 -3.27 -18.31 26.58
CA SER A 169 -2.57 -19.54 26.99
C SER A 169 -1.18 -19.29 27.57
N ALA A 170 -0.68 -18.04 27.57
CA ALA A 170 0.65 -17.72 28.07
C ALA A 170 0.61 -17.31 29.56
N VAL A 171 1.68 -17.64 30.28
CA VAL A 171 1.94 -17.13 31.63
C VAL A 171 2.56 -15.74 31.49
N VAL A 172 1.73 -14.70 31.65
CA VAL A 172 2.19 -13.31 31.57
C VAL A 172 2.71 -12.88 32.94
N VAL A 173 3.97 -12.46 32.98
CA VAL A 173 4.67 -12.08 34.21
C VAL A 173 5.06 -10.60 34.14
N PRO A 174 4.71 -9.77 35.13
CA PRO A 174 5.21 -8.40 35.19
C PRO A 174 6.72 -8.42 35.44
N VAL A 175 7.47 -7.71 34.62
CA VAL A 175 8.93 -7.69 34.63
C VAL A 175 9.41 -6.25 34.57
N GLY A 176 10.33 -5.90 35.48
CA GLY A 176 11.02 -4.62 35.45
C GLY A 176 11.74 -4.44 34.12
N ARG A 177 11.78 -3.21 33.60
CA ARG A 177 12.46 -2.93 32.32
C ARG A 177 13.89 -3.45 32.34
N ASP A 178 14.49 -3.40 33.53
CA ASP A 178 15.87 -3.69 33.76
C ASP A 178 16.22 -5.20 33.77
N ASP A 179 15.20 -6.02 34.03
CA ASP A 179 15.37 -7.45 34.27
C ASP A 179 15.10 -8.28 33.01
N LYS A 180 14.45 -7.70 32.00
CA LYS A 180 13.98 -8.42 30.79
C LYS A 180 15.09 -9.24 30.12
N MET A 181 16.27 -8.65 29.96
CA MET A 181 17.40 -9.30 29.28
C MET A 181 18.01 -10.44 30.09
N GLU A 182 18.14 -10.26 31.40
CA GLU A 182 18.65 -11.32 32.29
C GLU A 182 17.65 -12.49 32.36
N LEU A 183 16.36 -12.20 32.47
CA LEU A 183 15.31 -13.22 32.51
C LEU A 183 15.20 -13.98 31.19
N LEU A 184 15.36 -13.31 30.05
CA LEU A 184 15.42 -13.95 28.73
C LEU A 184 16.65 -14.88 28.61
N ARG A 185 17.84 -14.42 29.03
CA ARG A 185 19.08 -15.21 28.96
C ARG A 185 19.09 -16.40 29.92
N SER A 186 18.47 -16.25 31.09
CA SER A 186 18.36 -17.32 32.10
C SER A 186 17.23 -18.32 31.79
N GLY A 187 16.38 -18.05 30.80
CA GLY A 187 15.23 -18.89 30.45
C GLY A 187 14.07 -18.80 31.44
N GLN A 188 14.04 -17.79 32.32
CA GLN A 188 12.93 -17.55 33.24
C GLN A 188 11.70 -16.97 32.54
N ILE A 189 11.92 -16.30 31.40
CA ILE A 189 10.91 -15.92 30.43
C ILE A 189 11.35 -16.35 29.04
N ASP A 190 10.37 -16.66 28.19
CA ASP A 190 10.57 -17.13 26.83
C ASP A 190 10.56 -16.00 25.81
N ALA A 191 9.81 -14.95 26.11
CA ALA A 191 9.70 -13.74 25.33
C ALA A 191 9.52 -12.54 26.27
N ALA A 192 9.96 -11.36 25.83
CA ALA A 192 9.72 -10.10 26.51
C ALA A 192 8.94 -9.15 25.61
N GLN A 193 7.94 -8.45 26.15
CA GLN A 193 7.35 -7.31 25.44
C GLN A 193 8.41 -6.21 25.27
N VAL A 194 8.45 -5.60 24.11
CA VAL A 194 9.41 -4.55 23.75
C VAL A 194 8.78 -3.46 22.89
N TYR A 195 9.37 -2.27 22.91
CA TYR A 195 9.21 -1.22 21.90
C TYR A 195 10.21 -1.43 20.75
N ASP A 196 9.74 -1.80 19.57
CA ASP A 196 10.60 -2.10 18.39
C ASP A 196 11.36 -0.89 17.84
N VAL A 197 11.12 0.31 18.34
CA VAL A 197 11.86 1.51 17.96
C VAL A 197 13.14 1.72 18.78
N THR A 198 13.27 1.07 19.94
CA THR A 198 14.35 1.33 20.90
C THR A 198 14.87 0.07 21.58
N GLU A 199 14.02 -0.68 22.29
CA GLU A 199 14.45 -1.85 23.08
C GLU A 199 15.05 -2.95 22.19
N THR A 200 14.51 -3.16 20.99
CA THR A 200 15.01 -4.17 20.05
C THR A 200 16.41 -3.87 19.54
N LEU A 201 16.77 -2.60 19.33
CA LEU A 201 18.11 -2.18 18.94
C LEU A 201 19.12 -2.47 20.06
N LYS A 202 18.74 -2.23 21.31
CA LYS A 202 19.58 -2.57 22.47
C LYS A 202 19.76 -4.08 22.56
N MET A 203 18.67 -4.85 22.44
CA MET A 203 18.74 -6.31 22.46
C MET A 203 19.65 -6.85 21.35
N GLU A 204 19.55 -6.31 20.14
CA GLU A 204 20.40 -6.70 19.01
C GLU A 204 21.89 -6.44 19.29
N ALA A 205 22.23 -5.29 19.88
CA ALA A 205 23.59 -4.99 20.32
C ALA A 205 24.08 -5.95 21.41
N ASP A 206 23.24 -6.24 22.40
CA ASP A 206 23.56 -7.12 23.53
C ASP A 206 23.67 -8.60 23.12
N LEU A 207 22.93 -9.02 22.08
CA LEU A 207 22.90 -10.41 21.58
C LEU A 207 23.89 -10.65 20.44
N GLY A 208 24.36 -9.59 19.78
CA GLY A 208 25.17 -9.68 18.55
C GLY A 208 24.40 -10.18 17.33
N ALA A 209 23.06 -10.28 17.42
CA ALA A 209 22.16 -10.69 16.34
C ALA A 209 20.74 -10.17 16.62
N ALA A 210 19.96 -9.96 15.57
CA ALA A 210 18.59 -9.48 15.69
C ALA A 210 17.72 -10.49 16.47
N PRO A 211 16.91 -10.03 17.46
CA PRO A 211 15.99 -10.91 18.17
C PRO A 211 14.87 -11.41 17.25
N ALA A 212 14.28 -12.56 17.59
CA ALA A 212 13.04 -12.98 16.97
C ALA A 212 11.92 -12.02 17.42
N LEU A 213 11.17 -11.44 16.48
CA LEU A 213 10.16 -10.42 16.78
C LEU A 213 8.76 -10.82 16.29
N LEU A 214 7.78 -10.61 17.14
CA LEU A 214 6.36 -10.77 16.84
C LEU A 214 5.59 -9.50 17.20
N PRO A 215 5.13 -8.69 16.22
CA PRO A 215 4.32 -7.51 16.50
C PRO A 215 3.02 -7.87 17.23
N LEU A 216 2.62 -7.05 18.20
CA LEU A 216 1.32 -7.24 18.89
C LEU A 216 0.15 -6.75 18.03
N GLU A 217 0.34 -5.72 17.20
CA GLU A 217 -0.66 -5.26 16.23
C GLU A 217 -0.99 -6.40 15.23
N GLY A 218 -2.28 -6.75 15.11
CA GLY A 218 -2.76 -7.83 14.24
C GLY A 218 -2.73 -9.23 14.86
N LEU A 219 -1.99 -9.44 15.96
CA LEU A 219 -1.91 -10.73 16.64
C LEU A 219 -3.28 -11.15 17.18
N GLY A 220 -3.78 -12.33 16.81
CA GLY A 220 -5.12 -12.77 17.23
C GLY A 220 -6.26 -11.83 16.78
N GLY A 221 -6.06 -11.06 15.71
CA GLY A 221 -7.01 -10.03 15.25
C GLY A 221 -6.91 -8.70 16.00
N ALA A 222 -5.85 -8.47 16.77
CA ALA A 222 -5.66 -7.23 17.53
C ALA A 222 -5.68 -5.97 16.67
N ARG A 223 -6.24 -4.90 17.25
CA ARG A 223 -6.25 -3.54 16.71
C ARG A 223 -5.85 -2.58 17.82
N LEU A 224 -4.54 -2.42 18.04
CA LEU A 224 -3.98 -1.51 19.04
C LEU A 224 -4.02 -0.04 18.57
N GLY A 225 -4.25 0.18 17.27
CA GLY A 225 -4.58 1.49 16.73
C GLY A 225 -3.35 2.38 16.53
N TYR A 226 -3.50 3.66 16.85
CA TYR A 226 -2.44 4.65 16.74
C TYR A 226 -1.60 4.73 18.03
N ALA A 227 -0.29 4.90 17.88
CA ALA A 227 0.62 5.18 19.00
C ALA A 227 1.08 6.63 18.94
N GLN A 228 1.39 7.19 20.12
CA GLN A 228 1.80 8.58 20.26
C GLN A 228 0.79 9.54 19.59
N VAL A 229 -0.49 9.29 19.90
CA VAL A 229 -1.64 10.12 19.58
C VAL A 229 -1.49 11.47 20.25
N LEU A 230 -1.54 12.53 19.45
CA LEU A 230 -1.57 13.91 19.90
C LEU A 230 -3.01 14.30 20.19
N PHE A 231 -3.25 14.85 21.37
CA PHE A 231 -4.57 15.25 21.82
C PHE A 231 -4.54 16.63 22.50
N ALA A 232 -5.68 17.32 22.47
CA ALA A 232 -5.85 18.63 23.08
C ALA A 232 -7.22 18.72 23.78
N ALA A 233 -7.38 19.69 24.67
CA ALA A 233 -8.63 19.90 25.40
C ALA A 233 -9.76 20.29 24.44
N HIS A 234 -10.94 19.67 24.59
CA HIS A 234 -12.11 19.99 23.76
C HIS A 234 -12.52 21.45 23.88
N ALA A 235 -12.33 22.07 25.06
CA ALA A 235 -12.56 23.49 25.28
C ALA A 235 -11.65 24.38 24.43
N GLN A 236 -10.38 24.00 24.26
CA GLN A 236 -9.41 24.75 23.43
C GLN A 236 -9.71 24.58 21.94
N LEU A 237 -10.19 23.41 21.50
CA LEU A 237 -10.52 23.14 20.09
C LEU A 237 -11.73 23.90 19.56
N ARG A 238 -12.52 24.55 20.44
CA ARG A 238 -13.63 25.43 20.04
C ARG A 238 -13.16 26.82 19.63
N GLU A 239 -11.96 27.21 20.02
CA GLU A 239 -11.39 28.52 19.72
C GLU A 239 -10.56 28.47 18.43
N GLN A 240 -10.95 29.28 17.43
CA GLN A 240 -10.31 29.27 16.12
C GLN A 240 -8.80 29.59 16.18
N ASP A 241 -8.39 30.49 17.07
CA ASP A 241 -6.98 30.85 17.27
C ASP A 241 -6.16 29.69 17.87
N GLN A 242 -6.76 28.90 18.77
CA GLN A 242 -6.13 27.71 19.35
C GLN A 242 -5.99 26.61 18.29
N VAL A 243 -7.02 26.40 17.46
CA VAL A 243 -6.96 25.47 16.32
C VAL A 243 -5.87 25.86 15.32
N ALA A 244 -5.77 27.15 14.97
CA ALA A 244 -4.70 27.63 14.07
C ALA A 244 -3.31 27.43 14.69
N THR A 245 -3.17 27.65 16.01
CA THR A 245 -1.92 27.41 16.74
C THR A 245 -1.54 25.93 16.75
N LEU A 246 -2.52 25.06 16.95
CA LEU A 246 -2.34 23.62 16.91
C LEU A 246 -1.93 23.15 15.51
N GLN A 247 -2.56 23.67 14.46
CA GLN A 247 -2.19 23.36 13.08
C GLN A 247 -0.75 23.78 12.76
N ASP A 248 -0.33 24.97 13.19
CA ASP A 248 1.06 25.43 13.02
C ASP A 248 2.05 24.56 13.81
N PHE A 249 1.68 24.13 15.02
CA PHE A 249 2.47 23.20 15.83
C PHE A 249 2.63 21.86 15.12
N LEU A 250 1.54 21.27 14.64
CA LEU A 250 1.54 20.00 13.92
C LEU A 250 2.35 20.12 12.62
N ALA A 251 2.18 21.19 11.86
CA ALA A 251 2.95 21.45 10.63
C ALA A 251 4.45 21.48 10.91
N ALA A 252 4.90 22.27 11.90
CA ALA A 252 6.31 22.32 12.29
C ALA A 252 6.83 20.96 12.75
N THR A 253 6.03 20.19 13.50
CA THR A 253 6.39 18.86 14.02
C THR A 253 6.59 17.84 12.90
N PHE A 254 5.68 17.78 11.93
CA PHE A 254 5.79 16.84 10.80
C PHE A 254 6.80 17.30 9.74
N ASP A 255 7.01 18.60 9.55
CA ASP A 255 8.17 19.14 8.82
C ASP A 255 9.48 18.70 9.50
N GLY A 256 9.48 18.75 10.84
CA GLY A 256 10.42 18.10 11.76
C GLY A 256 10.82 16.71 11.30
N TRP A 257 9.84 15.82 11.25
CA TRP A 257 10.00 14.42 10.85
C TRP A 257 10.51 14.25 9.42
N ALA A 258 10.01 15.06 8.48
CA ALA A 258 10.48 15.02 7.10
C ALA A 258 11.99 15.30 7.01
N ALA A 259 12.50 16.24 7.81
CA ALA A 259 13.94 16.51 7.86
C ALA A 259 14.71 15.50 8.70
N ALA A 260 14.11 14.94 9.76
CA ALA A 260 14.72 13.88 10.53
C ALA A 260 15.02 12.65 9.67
N LYS A 261 14.13 12.34 8.72
CA LYS A 261 14.37 11.31 7.70
C LYS A 261 15.56 11.66 6.79
N SER A 262 15.67 12.92 6.37
CA SER A 262 16.73 13.35 5.45
C SER A 262 18.12 13.35 6.09
N ASP A 263 18.18 13.59 7.40
CA ASP A 263 19.43 13.56 8.17
C ASP A 263 19.18 12.94 9.56
N PRO A 264 19.15 11.59 9.64
CA PRO A 264 18.87 10.88 10.89
C PRO A 264 19.91 11.14 11.97
N ARG A 265 21.17 11.40 11.57
CA ARG A 265 22.25 11.72 12.50
C ARG A 265 22.03 13.09 13.15
N ALA A 266 21.74 14.13 12.37
CA ALA A 266 21.43 15.44 12.93
C ALA A 266 20.16 15.42 13.79
N ALA A 267 19.19 14.56 13.45
CA ALA A 267 18.01 14.33 14.28
C ALA A 267 18.34 13.67 15.61
N ALA A 268 19.19 12.64 15.60
CA ALA A 268 19.68 12.01 16.82
C ALA A 268 20.41 13.00 17.73
N ASP A 269 21.29 13.84 17.18
CA ASP A 269 21.94 14.93 17.93
C ASP A 269 20.91 15.90 18.55
N ALA A 270 19.82 16.21 17.82
CA ALA A 270 18.75 17.08 18.32
C ALA A 270 17.99 16.46 19.49
N VAL A 271 17.70 15.16 19.39
CA VAL A 271 17.05 14.37 20.46
C VAL A 271 17.95 14.33 21.70
N MET A 272 19.23 13.99 21.53
CA MET A 272 20.19 13.93 22.64
C MET A 272 20.33 15.28 23.35
N ALA A 273 20.32 16.39 22.62
CA ALA A 273 20.37 17.73 23.21
C ALA A 273 19.13 18.06 24.05
N LEU A 274 17.94 17.57 23.66
CA LEU A 274 16.73 17.69 24.47
C LEU A 274 16.78 16.80 25.71
N MET A 275 17.28 15.57 25.57
CA MET A 275 17.44 14.61 26.66
C MET A 275 18.37 15.12 27.76
N ALA A 276 19.45 15.83 27.39
CA ALA A 276 20.41 16.37 28.35
C ALA A 276 19.80 17.35 29.37
N ASN A 277 18.61 17.90 29.08
CA ASN A 277 17.88 18.81 29.96
C ASN A 277 16.82 18.10 30.83
N GLN A 278 16.75 16.76 30.78
CA GLN A 278 15.81 15.95 31.58
C GLN A 278 16.55 15.18 32.68
N PRO A 279 15.88 14.78 33.77
CA PRO A 279 16.46 13.86 34.74
C PRO A 279 16.98 12.62 34.01
N ALA A 280 18.19 12.16 34.35
CA ALA A 280 18.81 11.04 33.67
C ALA A 280 17.82 9.85 33.65
N PRO A 281 17.45 9.32 32.47
CA PRO A 281 16.71 8.07 32.43
C PRO A 281 17.59 7.00 33.11
N SER A 282 16.97 5.93 33.62
CA SER A 282 17.72 4.80 34.20
C SER A 282 18.83 4.34 33.25
N ASP A 283 19.89 3.70 33.77
CA ASP A 283 21.05 3.12 33.05
C ASP A 283 20.69 2.07 31.98
N HIS A 284 19.40 1.97 31.64
CA HIS A 284 18.78 1.04 30.75
C HIS A 284 18.81 1.42 29.27
N TRP A 285 19.28 2.62 28.91
CA TRP A 285 19.36 3.06 27.51
C TRP A 285 20.80 3.22 27.04
N ASP A 286 21.06 2.77 25.81
CA ASP A 286 22.26 3.20 25.09
C ASP A 286 22.07 4.68 24.72
N HIS A 287 23.00 5.52 25.17
CA HIS A 287 23.01 6.97 24.94
C HIS A 287 23.95 7.39 23.81
N SER A 288 24.42 6.43 23.02
CA SER A 288 25.33 6.70 21.92
C SER A 288 24.58 7.33 20.73
N LEU A 289 25.29 8.21 20.02
CA LEU A 289 24.77 8.81 18.78
C LEU A 289 24.36 7.74 17.74
N PRO A 290 25.14 6.66 17.50
CA PRO A 290 24.73 5.59 16.60
C PRO A 290 23.41 4.93 16.99
N PHE A 291 23.18 4.66 18.29
CA PHE A 291 21.93 4.08 18.76
C PHE A 291 20.74 5.01 18.49
N HIS A 292 20.86 6.28 18.87
CA HIS A 292 19.81 7.26 18.61
C HIS A 292 19.55 7.45 17.11
N GLN A 293 20.59 7.42 16.26
CA GLN A 293 20.43 7.47 14.81
C GLN A 293 19.61 6.27 14.29
N ALA A 294 20.01 5.05 14.64
CA ALA A 294 19.30 3.83 14.23
C ALA A 294 17.84 3.84 14.73
N SER A 295 17.60 4.34 15.94
CA SER A 295 16.26 4.48 16.49
C SER A 295 15.41 5.52 15.75
N VAL A 296 15.98 6.66 15.33
CA VAL A 296 15.27 7.64 14.48
C VAL A 296 14.88 7.01 13.13
N GLU A 297 15.80 6.27 12.50
CA GLU A 297 15.55 5.55 11.26
C GLU A 297 14.40 4.55 11.41
N ARG A 298 14.36 3.82 12.54
CA ARG A 298 13.30 2.87 12.86
C ARG A 298 11.96 3.55 13.20
N CYS A 299 11.98 4.69 13.89
CA CYS A 299 10.78 5.48 14.16
C CYS A 299 10.11 5.97 12.87
N TRP A 300 10.90 6.33 11.86
CA TRP A 300 10.37 6.80 10.57
C TRP A 300 9.40 5.80 9.93
N ASP A 301 9.60 4.49 10.14
CA ASP A 301 8.71 3.45 9.65
C ASP A 301 7.30 3.48 10.25
N TYR A 302 7.19 3.96 11.48
CA TYR A 302 5.91 4.16 12.16
C TYR A 302 5.31 5.51 11.79
N VAL A 303 6.14 6.56 11.65
CA VAL A 303 5.70 7.91 11.26
C VAL A 303 5.14 7.95 9.84
N ARG A 304 5.82 7.32 8.88
CA ARG A 304 5.35 7.31 7.48
C ARG A 304 3.99 6.65 7.31
N ARG A 305 3.63 5.73 8.23
CA ARG A 305 2.34 5.04 8.27
C ARG A 305 1.26 5.84 8.97
N ALA A 306 1.60 6.85 9.78
CA ALA A 306 0.63 7.84 10.25
C ALA A 306 0.31 8.84 9.13
N ARG A 307 -0.06 8.33 7.95
CA ARG A 307 -0.35 9.14 6.77
C ARG A 307 -1.76 8.80 6.32
N CYS A 308 -2.57 9.84 6.12
CA CYS A 308 -3.83 9.72 5.41
C CYS A 308 -3.75 10.68 4.22
N ALA A 309 -3.97 10.18 3.01
CA ALA A 309 -3.97 10.95 1.76
C ALA A 309 -2.81 11.95 1.64
N GLY A 310 -1.57 11.47 1.82
CA GLY A 310 -0.36 12.28 1.70
C GLY A 310 0.01 13.11 2.93
N LYS A 311 -0.93 13.38 3.86
CA LYS A 311 -0.67 14.19 5.06
C LYS A 311 -0.17 13.34 6.21
N LEU A 312 1.07 13.60 6.65
CA LEU A 312 1.63 13.00 7.87
C LEU A 312 0.88 13.50 9.11
N GLY A 313 0.67 12.61 10.06
CA GLY A 313 -0.04 12.86 11.30
C GLY A 313 -1.55 12.68 11.24
N ALA A 314 -2.14 12.60 10.06
CA ALA A 314 -3.59 12.53 9.91
C ALA A 314 -4.12 11.15 10.36
N ILE A 315 -5.18 11.17 11.17
CA ILE A 315 -5.85 9.96 11.67
C ILE A 315 -6.99 9.58 10.70
N ASP A 316 -7.03 8.31 10.31
CA ASP A 316 -8.16 7.73 9.57
C ASP A 316 -9.29 7.42 10.56
N GLY A 317 -10.43 8.09 10.38
CA GLY A 317 -11.56 7.96 11.30
C GLY A 317 -12.20 6.57 11.34
N ARG A 318 -12.18 5.84 10.21
CA ARG A 318 -12.72 4.47 10.17
C ARG A 318 -11.80 3.54 10.95
N ARG A 319 -10.50 3.62 10.71
CA ARG A 319 -9.51 2.83 11.44
C ARG A 319 -9.51 3.15 12.93
N TRP A 320 -9.63 4.43 13.29
CA TRP A 320 -9.78 4.84 14.68
C TRP A 320 -10.97 4.16 15.36
N ALA A 321 -12.12 4.14 14.68
CA ALA A 321 -13.34 3.51 15.18
C ALA A 321 -13.17 1.99 15.34
N GLU A 322 -12.64 1.30 14.32
CA GLU A 322 -12.39 -0.16 14.36
C GLU A 322 -11.45 -0.56 15.51
N ALA A 323 -10.37 0.22 15.74
CA ALA A 323 -9.48 -0.01 16.87
C ALA A 323 -10.15 0.26 18.23
N THR A 324 -10.90 1.36 18.34
CA THR A 324 -11.64 1.72 19.57
C THR A 324 -12.68 0.66 19.94
N GLU A 325 -13.36 0.09 18.95
CA GLU A 325 -14.32 -1.00 19.14
C GLU A 325 -13.62 -2.26 19.68
N TRP A 326 -12.50 -2.67 19.08
CA TRP A 326 -11.72 -3.82 19.53
C TRP A 326 -11.21 -3.65 20.97
N LEU A 327 -10.78 -2.44 21.31
CA LEU A 327 -10.33 -2.05 22.66
C LEU A 327 -11.47 -2.03 23.71
N GLY A 328 -12.72 -2.28 23.29
CA GLY A 328 -13.87 -2.37 24.18
C GLY A 328 -14.46 -1.01 24.58
N GLY A 329 -14.21 0.05 23.80
CA GLY A 329 -14.84 1.35 24.01
C GLY A 329 -16.27 1.39 23.49
N SER A 330 -17.20 1.93 24.28
CA SER A 330 -18.53 2.34 23.81
C SER A 330 -18.49 3.80 23.32
N GLY A 331 -19.13 4.08 22.17
CA GLY A 331 -19.41 5.46 21.73
C GLY A 331 -18.52 6.09 20.65
N GLY A 332 -17.65 5.31 19.99
CA GLY A 332 -16.92 5.46 18.70
C GLY A 332 -16.53 6.81 18.05
N VAL A 333 -17.18 7.95 18.34
CA VAL A 333 -17.12 9.19 17.54
C VAL A 333 -16.78 10.43 18.39
N GLN A 334 -16.79 10.36 19.73
CA GLN A 334 -16.55 11.55 20.59
C GLN A 334 -15.10 11.75 21.05
N SER A 335 -14.17 10.85 20.71
CA SER A 335 -12.76 10.91 21.15
C SER A 335 -11.79 11.44 20.10
N LEU A 336 -12.25 11.60 18.86
CA LEU A 336 -11.45 12.05 17.71
C LEU A 336 -12.05 13.34 17.15
N ASP A 337 -11.20 14.32 16.86
CA ASP A 337 -11.53 15.46 16.01
C ASP A 337 -10.62 15.42 14.77
N PRO A 338 -11.06 14.73 13.70
CA PRO A 338 -10.24 14.57 12.52
C PRO A 338 -10.13 15.87 11.73
N ALA A 339 -10.99 16.87 11.96
CA ALA A 339 -11.03 18.11 11.18
C ALA A 339 -9.83 19.02 11.45
N VAL A 340 -9.30 19.00 12.68
CA VAL A 340 -8.15 19.83 13.10
C VAL A 340 -6.92 19.56 12.22
N TRP A 341 -6.62 18.29 11.97
CA TRP A 341 -5.47 17.85 11.19
C TRP A 341 -5.85 16.89 10.05
N ALA A 342 -7.00 17.15 9.42
CA ALA A 342 -7.47 16.34 8.29
C ALA A 342 -6.49 16.40 7.13
N SER A 343 -6.31 15.28 6.46
CA SER A 343 -5.81 15.31 5.08
C SER A 343 -6.80 16.08 4.22
N ASP A 344 -6.32 16.63 3.11
CA ASP A 344 -7.24 17.25 2.16
C ASP A 344 -8.26 16.17 1.75
N PRO A 345 -9.57 16.34 2.03
CA PRO A 345 -10.59 15.34 1.70
C PRO A 345 -10.63 15.05 0.21
N LEU A 346 -10.07 15.95 -0.60
CA LEU A 346 -9.91 15.82 -2.03
C LEU A 346 -8.79 14.85 -2.40
N LEU A 347 -7.78 14.61 -1.56
CA LEU A 347 -6.68 13.71 -1.91
C LEU A 347 -7.09 12.22 -1.71
N GLY A 348 -6.99 11.41 -2.76
CA GLY A 348 -7.21 9.97 -2.64
C GLY A 348 -5.99 9.24 -2.10
N ASP A 349 -6.22 8.26 -1.21
CA ASP A 349 -5.18 7.52 -0.52
C ASP A 349 -5.17 6.05 -0.96
N GLY A 350 -4.27 5.72 -1.89
CA GLY A 350 -4.05 4.35 -2.32
C GLY A 350 -3.18 3.54 -1.36
N ASP A 351 -2.31 4.19 -0.58
CA ASP A 351 -1.45 3.51 0.42
C ASP A 351 -2.30 2.88 1.53
N SER A 352 -3.27 3.63 2.08
CA SER A 352 -4.15 3.12 3.14
C SER A 352 -5.06 1.99 2.64
N LEU A 353 -5.60 2.13 1.43
CA LEU A 353 -6.42 1.06 0.83
C LEU A 353 -5.56 -0.19 0.53
N ALA A 354 -4.35 0.00 0.01
CA ALA A 354 -3.40 -1.08 -0.24
C ALA A 354 -3.05 -1.80 1.07
N ALA A 355 -2.76 -1.08 2.16
CA ALA A 355 -2.48 -1.66 3.46
C ALA A 355 -3.62 -2.58 3.95
N SER A 356 -4.86 -2.10 3.88
CA SER A 356 -6.04 -2.90 4.29
C SER A 356 -6.21 -4.18 3.46
N ILE A 357 -5.94 -4.11 2.16
CA ILE A 357 -5.99 -5.28 1.28
C ILE A 357 -4.87 -6.26 1.64
N LEU A 358 -3.66 -5.76 1.86
CA LEU A 358 -2.49 -6.58 2.18
C LEU A 358 -2.62 -7.28 3.53
N ASP A 359 -3.24 -6.66 4.54
CA ASP A 359 -3.55 -7.34 5.80
C ASP A 359 -4.47 -8.56 5.58
N LYS A 360 -5.45 -8.43 4.67
CA LYS A 360 -6.32 -9.55 4.28
C LYS A 360 -5.56 -10.60 3.47
N VAL A 361 -4.61 -10.19 2.63
CA VAL A 361 -3.71 -11.10 1.91
C VAL A 361 -2.90 -11.93 2.89
N ALA A 362 -2.26 -11.30 3.88
CA ALA A 362 -1.45 -12.00 4.88
C ALA A 362 -2.27 -13.03 5.66
N ALA A 363 -3.48 -12.65 6.12
CA ALA A 363 -4.39 -13.58 6.79
C ALA A 363 -4.78 -14.76 5.90
N LYS A 364 -5.09 -14.50 4.63
CA LYS A 364 -5.47 -15.55 3.66
C LYS A 364 -4.30 -16.46 3.30
N ALA A 365 -3.11 -15.90 3.11
CA ALA A 365 -1.89 -16.65 2.82
C ALA A 365 -1.52 -17.58 3.98
N ALA A 366 -1.68 -17.12 5.23
CA ALA A 366 -1.52 -17.95 6.42
C ALA A 366 -2.51 -19.12 6.45
N ALA A 367 -3.78 -18.89 6.13
CA ALA A 367 -4.79 -19.94 6.04
C ALA A 367 -4.44 -20.99 4.97
N VAL A 368 -4.09 -20.55 3.76
CA VAL A 368 -3.65 -21.44 2.66
C VAL A 368 -2.43 -22.28 3.08
N ARG A 369 -1.45 -21.65 3.73
CA ARG A 369 -0.26 -22.34 4.23
C ARG A 369 -0.62 -23.39 5.29
N SER A 370 -1.54 -23.09 6.19
CA SER A 370 -2.01 -24.04 7.19
C SER A 370 -2.73 -25.24 6.58
N GLU A 371 -3.45 -25.04 5.47
CA GLU A 371 -4.23 -26.09 4.81
C GLU A 371 -3.38 -26.98 3.88
N ARG A 372 -2.47 -26.38 3.09
CA ARG A 372 -1.68 -27.08 2.06
C ARG A 372 -0.22 -27.34 2.44
N GLY A 373 0.25 -26.78 3.56
CA GLY A 373 1.66 -26.80 3.96
C GLY A 373 2.58 -25.89 3.12
N GLN A 374 2.03 -25.17 2.14
CA GLN A 374 2.78 -24.27 1.25
C GLN A 374 2.08 -22.92 1.13
N PRO A 375 2.84 -21.80 1.11
CA PRO A 375 2.25 -20.48 0.89
C PRO A 375 1.77 -20.32 -0.57
N PRO A 376 0.84 -19.38 -0.84
CA PRO A 376 0.53 -18.95 -2.20
C PRO A 376 1.81 -18.56 -2.97
N ARG A 377 1.88 -18.90 -4.26
CA ARG A 377 3.03 -18.62 -5.13
C ARG A 377 2.66 -17.81 -6.37
N LEU A 378 3.39 -16.73 -6.63
CA LEU A 378 3.33 -15.92 -7.85
C LEU A 378 4.53 -16.27 -8.75
N GLY A 379 4.28 -16.65 -10.00
CA GLY A 379 5.29 -16.69 -11.05
C GLY A 379 5.39 -15.34 -11.75
N LEU A 380 6.49 -14.63 -11.57
CA LEU A 380 6.76 -13.33 -12.19
C LEU A 380 7.73 -13.53 -13.35
N VAL A 381 7.33 -13.22 -14.59
CA VAL A 381 8.16 -13.42 -15.79
C VAL A 381 8.52 -12.08 -16.42
N THR A 382 9.81 -11.82 -16.63
CA THR A 382 10.30 -10.70 -17.44
C THR A 382 11.01 -11.23 -18.69
N VAL A 383 11.01 -10.45 -19.77
CA VAL A 383 11.75 -10.79 -21.00
C VAL A 383 12.50 -9.55 -21.47
N GLY A 384 13.84 -9.59 -21.44
CA GLY A 384 14.69 -8.48 -21.87
C GLY A 384 15.67 -7.99 -20.82
N GLU A 385 16.20 -6.80 -21.05
CA GLU A 385 17.23 -6.19 -20.18
C GLU A 385 16.64 -5.36 -19.02
N LEU A 386 15.35 -5.03 -19.11
CA LEU A 386 14.66 -4.26 -18.08
C LEU A 386 14.14 -5.22 -17.00
N ALA A 387 14.90 -5.30 -15.89
CA ALA A 387 14.46 -5.97 -14.69
C ALA A 387 13.19 -5.33 -14.11
N GLU A 388 12.46 -6.09 -13.29
CA GLU A 388 11.37 -5.54 -12.48
C GLU A 388 11.83 -4.28 -11.73
N GLY A 389 10.98 -3.25 -11.74
CA GLY A 389 11.23 -2.04 -10.97
C GLY A 389 12.42 -1.21 -11.45
N HIS A 390 12.88 -1.40 -12.70
CA HIS A 390 13.89 -0.56 -13.31
C HIS A 390 13.42 0.91 -13.37
N THR A 391 14.17 1.80 -12.69
CA THR A 391 13.90 3.25 -12.64
C THR A 391 15.22 4.00 -12.51
N SER A 392 15.21 5.32 -12.73
CA SER A 392 16.36 6.18 -12.42
C SER A 392 16.56 6.46 -10.93
N ALA A 393 15.61 6.07 -10.06
CA ALA A 393 15.64 6.39 -8.64
C ALA A 393 16.47 5.36 -7.84
N GLY A 394 17.29 5.85 -6.93
CA GLY A 394 18.06 5.03 -6.00
C GLY A 394 17.18 4.20 -5.05
N ALA A 395 17.77 3.24 -4.35
CA ALA A 395 17.04 2.35 -3.44
C ALA A 395 16.29 3.13 -2.34
N SER A 396 16.95 4.11 -1.72
CA SER A 396 16.36 4.96 -0.68
C SER A 396 15.17 5.79 -1.18
N SER A 397 15.22 6.29 -2.42
CA SER A 397 14.12 7.05 -3.02
C SER A 397 12.95 6.15 -3.38
N ARG A 398 13.21 4.95 -3.91
CA ARG A 398 12.15 3.94 -4.14
C ARG A 398 11.45 3.55 -2.85
N GLU A 399 12.19 3.34 -1.77
CA GLU A 399 11.62 3.06 -0.45
C GLU A 399 10.82 4.24 0.13
N ALA A 400 11.23 5.47 -0.18
CA ALA A 400 10.47 6.67 0.16
C ALA A 400 9.14 6.79 -0.61
N ILE A 401 9.12 6.34 -1.86
CA ILE A 401 7.96 6.35 -2.76
C ILE A 401 6.97 5.25 -2.40
N ALA A 402 7.48 4.04 -2.15
CA ALA A 402 6.69 2.87 -1.82
C ALA A 402 7.45 2.04 -0.77
N PRO A 403 6.90 1.86 0.44
CA PRO A 403 7.58 1.08 1.48
C PRO A 403 7.82 -0.35 0.99
N ALA A 404 8.90 -1.01 1.43
CA ALA A 404 9.28 -2.35 0.93
C ALA A 404 8.12 -3.36 0.93
N GLY A 405 7.26 -3.30 1.95
CA GLY A 405 6.08 -4.13 2.08
C GLY A 405 4.89 -3.81 1.16
N GLN A 406 4.94 -2.73 0.40
CA GLN A 406 3.90 -2.32 -0.55
C GLN A 406 4.55 -1.82 -1.85
N SER A 407 5.80 -2.22 -2.10
CA SER A 407 6.60 -1.72 -3.20
C SER A 407 6.35 -2.50 -4.47
N TRP A 408 5.80 -1.85 -5.49
CA TRP A 408 5.69 -2.44 -6.82
C TRP A 408 7.02 -2.46 -7.57
N PHE A 409 8.08 -1.88 -6.99
CA PHE A 409 9.46 -1.96 -7.51
C PHE A 409 10.18 -3.24 -7.11
N ASN A 410 9.68 -3.96 -6.11
CA ASN A 410 10.22 -5.24 -5.66
C ASN A 410 9.06 -6.11 -5.15
N LYS A 411 8.43 -6.84 -6.07
CA LYS A 411 7.28 -7.68 -5.74
C LYS A 411 7.67 -8.85 -4.84
N ALA A 412 8.91 -9.33 -4.94
CA ALA A 412 9.41 -10.40 -4.09
C ALA A 412 9.43 -10.03 -2.61
N ALA A 413 10.03 -8.88 -2.26
CA ALA A 413 10.06 -8.40 -0.88
C ALA A 413 8.65 -8.09 -0.34
N ALA A 414 7.78 -7.53 -1.18
CA ALA A 414 6.40 -7.29 -0.79
C ALA A 414 5.62 -8.59 -0.57
N GLY A 415 5.76 -9.57 -1.47
CA GLY A 415 5.15 -10.88 -1.35
C GLY A 415 5.60 -11.61 -0.08
N GLU A 416 6.91 -11.68 0.16
CA GLU A 416 7.49 -12.32 1.34
C GLU A 416 6.89 -11.77 2.64
N LYS A 417 6.80 -10.43 2.75
CA LYS A 417 6.21 -9.77 3.91
C LYS A 417 4.76 -10.19 4.18
N HIS A 418 3.99 -10.50 3.12
CA HIS A 418 2.57 -10.85 3.22
C HIS A 418 2.32 -12.35 3.01
N GLY A 419 3.35 -13.17 3.12
CA GLY A 419 3.23 -14.64 3.05
C GLY A 419 2.97 -15.19 1.65
N VAL A 420 3.28 -14.43 0.59
CA VAL A 420 3.19 -14.87 -0.81
C VAL A 420 4.60 -15.07 -1.36
N LEU A 421 4.92 -16.28 -1.83
CA LEU A 421 6.21 -16.57 -2.45
C LEU A 421 6.22 -16.03 -3.88
N VAL A 422 7.14 -15.12 -4.22
CA VAL A 422 7.32 -14.66 -5.60
C VAL A 422 8.51 -15.38 -6.21
N GLU A 423 8.23 -16.11 -7.27
CA GLU A 423 9.22 -16.77 -8.08
C GLU A 423 9.46 -15.96 -9.36
N GLN A 424 10.58 -15.25 -9.40
CA GLN A 424 10.96 -14.41 -10.53
C GLN A 424 11.78 -15.19 -11.56
N LEU A 425 11.37 -15.11 -12.82
CA LEU A 425 12.04 -15.68 -13.98
C LEU A 425 12.38 -14.57 -14.97
N ASP A 426 13.66 -14.19 -15.01
CA ASP A 426 14.17 -13.19 -15.94
C ASP A 426 14.73 -13.88 -17.20
N LEU A 427 14.00 -13.74 -18.30
CA LEU A 427 14.36 -14.33 -19.59
C LEU A 427 15.17 -13.32 -20.44
N PRO A 428 16.20 -13.76 -21.17
CA PRO A 428 17.02 -12.86 -21.97
C PRO A 428 16.20 -12.20 -23.09
N TYR A 429 16.68 -11.04 -23.56
CA TYR A 429 16.05 -10.37 -24.71
C TYR A 429 15.92 -11.28 -25.93
N SER A 430 16.87 -12.20 -26.15
CA SER A 430 16.86 -13.14 -27.27
C SER A 430 15.84 -14.28 -27.17
N THR A 431 15.08 -14.39 -26.08
CA THR A 431 14.07 -15.45 -25.91
C THR A 431 13.05 -15.43 -27.03
N ALA A 432 12.85 -16.59 -27.67
CA ALA A 432 11.84 -16.76 -28.71
C ALA A 432 10.47 -17.11 -28.12
N THR A 433 9.40 -16.89 -28.89
CA THR A 433 8.03 -17.21 -28.47
C THR A 433 7.89 -18.65 -27.93
N PRO A 434 8.40 -19.72 -28.60
CA PRO A 434 8.23 -21.09 -28.11
C PRO A 434 8.85 -21.32 -26.73
N ASP A 435 10.01 -20.71 -26.47
CA ASP A 435 10.71 -20.85 -25.19
C ASP A 435 9.96 -20.13 -24.07
N LEU A 436 9.39 -18.95 -24.36
CA LEU A 436 8.53 -18.24 -23.42
C LEU A 436 7.27 -19.05 -23.09
N LEU A 437 6.63 -19.67 -24.10
CA LEU A 437 5.47 -20.53 -23.88
C LEU A 437 5.81 -21.73 -23.00
N ALA A 438 6.96 -22.36 -23.22
CA ALA A 438 7.44 -23.46 -22.39
C ALA A 438 7.69 -23.03 -20.94
N ALA A 439 8.26 -21.83 -20.73
CA ALA A 439 8.47 -21.26 -19.40
C ALA A 439 7.15 -20.99 -18.67
N LEU A 440 6.15 -20.41 -19.36
CA LEU A 440 4.82 -20.17 -18.79
C LEU A 440 4.13 -21.48 -18.40
N ALA A 441 4.23 -22.52 -19.23
CA ALA A 441 3.70 -23.86 -18.93
C ALA A 441 4.44 -24.57 -17.77
N ALA A 442 5.72 -24.26 -17.53
CA ALA A 442 6.43 -24.75 -16.37
C ALA A 442 6.00 -24.03 -15.08
N LEU A 443 5.71 -22.73 -15.16
CA LEU A 443 5.22 -21.96 -14.01
C LEU A 443 3.78 -22.33 -13.63
N SER A 444 2.91 -22.61 -14.60
CA SER A 444 1.50 -22.94 -14.34
C SER A 444 1.33 -24.17 -13.44
N ARG A 445 2.26 -25.13 -13.52
CA ARG A 445 2.26 -26.36 -12.72
C ARG A 445 2.58 -26.15 -11.24
N ARG A 446 3.18 -25.02 -10.86
CA ARG A 446 3.73 -24.83 -9.51
C ARG A 446 3.42 -23.49 -8.87
N CYS A 447 2.81 -22.56 -9.61
CA CYS A 447 2.38 -21.26 -9.09
C CYS A 447 0.86 -21.23 -8.93
N ASP A 448 0.36 -20.37 -8.04
CA ASP A 448 -1.06 -20.04 -7.85
C ASP A 448 -1.49 -18.84 -8.72
N GLY A 449 -0.54 -18.06 -9.23
CA GLY A 449 -0.79 -17.00 -10.22
C GLY A 449 0.45 -16.74 -11.07
N ILE A 450 0.24 -16.20 -12.27
CA ILE A 450 1.31 -15.81 -13.19
C ILE A 450 1.12 -14.35 -13.60
N GLN A 451 2.19 -13.56 -13.46
CA GLN A 451 2.31 -12.24 -14.07
C GLN A 451 3.40 -12.27 -15.13
N LEU A 452 3.01 -12.07 -16.39
CA LEU A 452 3.94 -11.82 -17.49
C LEU A 452 4.12 -10.30 -17.63
N MET A 453 5.32 -9.80 -17.31
CA MET A 453 5.62 -8.37 -17.31
C MET A 453 5.63 -7.80 -18.73
N TRP A 454 5.22 -6.53 -18.81
CA TRP A 454 5.17 -5.75 -20.04
C TRP A 454 6.30 -4.70 -20.06
N PRO A 455 6.77 -4.25 -21.24
CA PRO A 455 6.45 -4.77 -22.58
C PRO A 455 7.29 -6.01 -22.95
N LEU A 456 6.76 -6.85 -23.84
CA LEU A 456 7.56 -7.91 -24.47
C LEU A 456 8.40 -7.38 -25.64
N PRO A 457 9.56 -7.99 -25.94
CA PRO A 457 10.33 -7.68 -27.13
C PRO A 457 9.52 -7.84 -28.43
N ALA A 458 9.85 -7.04 -29.45
CA ALA A 458 9.07 -6.96 -30.69
C ALA A 458 9.04 -8.27 -31.50
N HIS A 459 10.02 -9.18 -31.32
CA HIS A 459 10.06 -10.48 -31.99
C HIS A 459 9.23 -11.55 -31.28
N VAL A 460 8.73 -11.29 -30.07
CA VAL A 460 7.86 -12.20 -29.33
C VAL A 460 6.42 -11.96 -29.77
N ASP A 461 5.70 -13.04 -30.08
CA ASP A 461 4.26 -12.97 -30.34
C ASP A 461 3.52 -12.74 -29.02
N ALA A 462 3.16 -11.49 -28.77
CA ALA A 462 2.43 -11.09 -27.57
C ALA A 462 1.06 -11.77 -27.45
N VAL A 463 0.33 -11.95 -28.56
CA VAL A 463 -1.00 -12.59 -28.53
C VAL A 463 -0.86 -14.02 -27.99
N ALA A 464 0.08 -14.77 -28.56
CA ALA A 464 0.37 -16.14 -28.14
C ALA A 464 0.88 -16.20 -26.69
N ALA A 465 1.84 -15.34 -26.32
CA ALA A 465 2.44 -15.35 -25.00
C ALA A 465 1.44 -15.04 -23.88
N TYR A 466 0.68 -13.95 -24.00
CA TYR A 466 -0.32 -13.58 -22.99
C TYR A 466 -1.53 -14.53 -22.98
N GLY A 467 -1.89 -15.10 -24.14
CA GLY A 467 -2.95 -16.11 -24.25
C GLY A 467 -2.58 -17.48 -23.69
N ALA A 468 -1.30 -17.72 -23.38
CA ALA A 468 -0.82 -18.98 -22.82
C ALA A 468 -0.84 -19.02 -21.29
N VAL A 469 -1.03 -17.88 -20.63
CA VAL A 469 -1.30 -17.86 -19.18
C VAL A 469 -2.66 -18.53 -18.95
N PRO A 470 -2.81 -19.53 -18.08
CA PRO A 470 -4.12 -20.14 -17.83
C PRO A 470 -5.10 -19.16 -17.18
N PRO A 471 -6.41 -19.15 -17.55
CA PRO A 471 -7.38 -18.20 -17.00
C PRO A 471 -7.47 -18.19 -15.48
N HIS A 472 -7.41 -19.37 -14.87
CA HIS A 472 -7.47 -19.51 -13.41
C HIS A 472 -6.19 -19.05 -12.70
N LEU A 473 -5.07 -18.86 -13.42
CA LEU A 473 -3.80 -18.31 -12.91
C LEU A 473 -3.55 -16.87 -13.38
N ASP A 474 -4.45 -16.29 -14.15
CA ASP A 474 -4.31 -14.92 -14.65
C ASP A 474 -4.63 -13.93 -13.52
N VAL A 475 -3.57 -13.43 -12.87
CA VAL A 475 -3.69 -12.52 -11.72
C VAL A 475 -3.49 -11.05 -12.10
N ASP A 476 -3.16 -10.77 -13.36
CA ASP A 476 -2.80 -9.44 -13.88
C ASP A 476 -3.55 -9.02 -15.16
N GLY A 477 -4.45 -9.86 -15.66
CA GLY A 477 -5.27 -9.60 -16.84
C GLY A 477 -4.58 -9.89 -18.17
N ALA A 478 -3.67 -10.86 -18.23
CA ALA A 478 -3.00 -11.32 -19.45
C ALA A 478 -4.00 -11.62 -20.59
N HIS A 479 -5.12 -12.25 -20.29
CA HIS A 479 -6.15 -12.57 -21.31
C HIS A 479 -6.80 -11.32 -21.90
N PHE A 480 -7.00 -10.29 -21.07
CA PHE A 480 -7.54 -9.02 -21.56
C PHE A 480 -6.61 -8.48 -22.66
N VAL A 481 -5.30 -8.52 -22.41
CA VAL A 481 -4.36 -7.92 -23.34
C VAL A 481 -4.11 -8.77 -24.58
N SER A 482 -4.08 -10.10 -24.46
CA SER A 482 -4.06 -11.01 -25.62
C SER A 482 -5.24 -10.72 -26.57
N ARG A 483 -6.45 -10.58 -26.03
CA ARG A 483 -7.66 -10.25 -26.80
C ARG A 483 -7.60 -8.84 -27.41
N SER A 484 -7.02 -7.87 -26.70
CA SER A 484 -6.82 -6.52 -27.21
C SER A 484 -5.83 -6.49 -28.38
N GLU A 485 -4.77 -7.30 -28.36
CA GLU A 485 -3.79 -7.39 -29.45
C GLU A 485 -4.41 -8.05 -30.69
N TYR A 486 -5.21 -9.11 -30.50
CA TYR A 486 -5.92 -9.77 -31.60
C TYR A 486 -6.90 -8.84 -32.34
N ASN A 487 -7.59 -7.96 -31.62
CA ASN A 487 -8.60 -7.06 -32.18
C ASN A 487 -8.05 -5.68 -32.61
N GLY A 488 -6.74 -5.54 -32.82
CA GLY A 488 -6.14 -4.28 -33.27
C GLY A 488 -6.35 -3.11 -32.30
N GLY A 489 -6.48 -3.39 -31.00
CA GLY A 489 -6.69 -2.40 -29.94
C GLY A 489 -8.15 -2.00 -29.68
N SER A 490 -9.13 -2.60 -30.37
CA SER A 490 -10.55 -2.38 -30.10
C SER A 490 -11.10 -3.44 -29.13
N CYS A 491 -11.45 -3.01 -27.92
CA CYS A 491 -12.03 -3.88 -26.88
C CYS A 491 -13.57 -3.78 -26.82
N VAL A 492 -14.23 -3.32 -27.90
CA VAL A 492 -15.69 -3.16 -27.95
C VAL A 492 -16.36 -4.49 -28.26
N GLY A 493 -16.43 -5.38 -27.27
CA GLY A 493 -17.26 -6.57 -27.37
C GLY A 493 -16.86 -7.70 -26.43
N ARG A 494 -17.71 -7.98 -25.43
CA ARG A 494 -17.72 -9.17 -24.54
C ARG A 494 -16.92 -9.10 -23.22
N THR A 495 -16.96 -7.97 -22.51
CA THR A 495 -16.70 -7.99 -21.05
C THR A 495 -17.99 -7.99 -20.20
N SER A 496 -19.18 -7.78 -20.79
CA SER A 496 -20.35 -7.29 -20.03
C SER A 496 -21.55 -8.23 -19.86
N ARG A 497 -21.47 -9.55 -20.07
CA ARG A 497 -22.66 -10.43 -19.89
C ARG A 497 -22.42 -11.85 -19.33
N ASP A 498 -21.36 -12.10 -18.56
CA ASP A 498 -21.31 -13.33 -17.76
C ASP A 498 -21.65 -13.02 -16.29
N PRO A 499 -22.84 -13.42 -15.79
CA PRO A 499 -23.29 -13.11 -14.44
C PRO A 499 -22.79 -14.11 -13.38
N ARG A 500 -21.83 -14.99 -13.69
CA ARG A 500 -21.37 -16.03 -12.76
C ARG A 500 -20.37 -15.51 -11.71
N PRO A 501 -20.62 -15.74 -10.40
CA PRO A 501 -19.65 -15.44 -9.35
C PRO A 501 -18.49 -16.45 -9.42
N GLY A 502 -17.33 -16.02 -9.91
CA GLY A 502 -16.11 -16.85 -9.93
C GLY A 502 -15.22 -16.66 -11.15
N LEU A 503 -15.80 -16.30 -12.30
CA LEU A 503 -15.10 -15.97 -13.55
C LEU A 503 -15.24 -14.47 -13.84
N ARG A 504 -14.76 -13.62 -12.93
CA ARG A 504 -14.40 -12.25 -13.31
C ARG A 504 -13.24 -12.42 -14.28
N GLY A 505 -13.46 -12.26 -15.59
CA GLY A 505 -12.34 -12.14 -16.52
C GLY A 505 -11.45 -11.01 -16.02
N CYS A 506 -10.27 -11.36 -15.48
CA CYS A 506 -9.50 -10.50 -14.60
C CYS A 506 -9.20 -9.17 -15.28
N LEU A 507 -9.89 -8.11 -14.84
CA LEU A 507 -9.52 -6.75 -15.21
C LEU A 507 -8.06 -6.55 -14.76
N PRO A 508 -7.18 -5.95 -15.59
CA PRO A 508 -5.82 -5.69 -15.14
C PRO A 508 -5.81 -4.89 -13.83
N VAL A 509 -4.84 -5.19 -12.96
CA VAL A 509 -4.85 -4.70 -11.56
C VAL A 509 -4.83 -3.18 -11.44
N THR A 510 -4.24 -2.48 -12.41
CA THR A 510 -4.17 -1.02 -12.42
C THR A 510 -5.52 -0.35 -12.75
N PRO A 511 -6.23 -0.72 -13.83
CA PRO A 511 -7.63 -0.34 -14.02
C PRO A 511 -8.53 -0.67 -12.83
N GLU A 512 -8.36 -1.85 -12.21
CA GLU A 512 -9.13 -2.21 -11.01
C GLU A 512 -8.81 -1.29 -9.82
N ALA A 513 -7.53 -0.96 -9.61
CA ALA A 513 -7.10 -0.02 -8.58
C ALA A 513 -7.77 1.35 -8.74
N VAL A 514 -7.85 1.87 -9.96
CA VAL A 514 -8.55 3.13 -10.25
C VAL A 514 -10.03 3.04 -9.87
N LEU A 515 -10.73 1.97 -10.26
CA LEU A 515 -12.14 1.79 -9.92
C LEU A 515 -12.37 1.69 -8.40
N GLN A 516 -11.51 0.96 -7.69
CA GLN A 516 -11.62 0.84 -6.24
C GLN A 516 -11.39 2.18 -5.53
N LEU A 517 -10.43 2.99 -6.00
CA LEU A 517 -10.22 4.34 -5.46
C LEU A 517 -11.44 5.24 -5.65
N LEU A 518 -12.01 5.23 -6.85
CA LEU A 518 -13.22 6.00 -7.16
C LEU A 518 -14.39 5.55 -6.28
N GLN A 519 -14.59 4.23 -6.14
CA GLN A 519 -15.66 3.64 -5.33
C GLN A 519 -15.48 3.93 -3.84
N GLN A 520 -14.27 3.79 -3.30
CA GLN A 520 -13.97 4.08 -1.89
C GLN A 520 -14.29 5.53 -1.53
N ARG A 521 -14.11 6.44 -2.48
CA ARG A 521 -14.40 7.88 -2.32
C ARG A 521 -15.83 8.26 -2.70
N GLY A 522 -16.69 7.28 -2.99
CA GLY A 522 -18.11 7.51 -3.29
C GLY A 522 -18.37 8.21 -4.62
N VAL A 523 -17.43 8.15 -5.58
CA VAL A 523 -17.61 8.74 -6.90
C VAL A 523 -18.65 7.92 -7.68
N ALA A 524 -19.75 8.56 -8.07
CA ALA A 524 -20.79 7.92 -8.87
C ALA A 524 -20.33 7.76 -10.32
N LEU A 525 -20.17 6.51 -10.78
CA LEU A 525 -19.76 6.21 -12.15
C LEU A 525 -20.93 6.13 -13.13
N ALA A 526 -22.06 5.55 -12.69
CA ALA A 526 -23.24 5.39 -13.53
C ALA A 526 -23.78 6.74 -14.00
N GLY A 527 -23.90 6.92 -15.32
CA GLY A 527 -24.36 8.17 -15.94
C GLY A 527 -23.32 9.31 -15.96
N SER A 528 -22.14 9.12 -15.36
CA SER A 528 -21.06 10.12 -15.39
C SER A 528 -20.37 10.17 -16.76
N HIS A 529 -19.77 11.30 -17.12
CA HIS A 529 -18.84 11.39 -18.24
C HIS A 529 -17.39 11.18 -17.75
N ALA A 530 -16.79 10.06 -18.13
CA ALA A 530 -15.42 9.71 -17.80
C ALA A 530 -14.48 9.92 -19.00
N LEU A 531 -13.39 10.66 -18.79
CA LEU A 531 -12.32 10.88 -19.74
C LEU A 531 -11.07 10.08 -19.33
N VAL A 532 -10.66 9.15 -20.18
CA VAL A 532 -9.39 8.43 -20.04
C VAL A 532 -8.35 9.05 -20.98
N ILE A 533 -7.26 9.58 -20.43
CA ILE A 533 -6.15 10.18 -21.18
C ILE A 533 -5.01 9.16 -21.24
N GLY A 534 -4.83 8.58 -22.42
CA GLY A 534 -3.95 7.44 -22.65
C GLY A 534 -4.76 6.22 -23.07
N ARG A 535 -4.25 5.48 -24.05
CA ARG A 535 -4.90 4.30 -24.64
C ARG A 535 -3.95 3.10 -24.68
N SER A 536 -3.11 2.99 -23.66
CA SER A 536 -2.20 1.86 -23.52
C SER A 536 -3.01 0.58 -23.36
N ARG A 537 -2.43 -0.53 -23.81
CA ARG A 537 -3.09 -1.84 -23.83
C ARG A 537 -3.31 -2.43 -22.43
N ILE A 538 -2.48 -2.01 -21.47
CA ILE A 538 -2.49 -2.53 -20.10
C ILE A 538 -3.26 -1.63 -19.12
N VAL A 539 -3.43 -0.34 -19.42
CA VAL A 539 -4.12 0.61 -18.53
C VAL A 539 -5.27 1.31 -19.25
N GLY A 540 -4.97 2.15 -20.24
CA GLY A 540 -5.97 3.07 -20.80
C GLY A 540 -7.17 2.38 -21.44
N SER A 541 -6.93 1.43 -22.34
CA SER A 541 -7.99 0.66 -23.00
C SER A 541 -8.81 -0.21 -22.04
N PRO A 542 -8.22 -1.02 -21.13
CA PRO A 542 -8.99 -1.77 -20.15
C PRO A 542 -9.75 -0.87 -19.18
N LEU A 543 -9.17 0.26 -18.76
CA LEU A 543 -9.86 1.21 -17.90
C LEU A 543 -11.09 1.82 -18.59
N ALA A 544 -10.97 2.21 -19.86
CA ALA A 544 -12.11 2.71 -20.62
C ALA A 544 -13.23 1.67 -20.72
N ALA A 545 -12.88 0.39 -20.97
CA ALA A 545 -13.86 -0.70 -21.00
C ALA A 545 -14.51 -0.95 -19.62
N ALA A 546 -13.73 -0.84 -18.54
CA ALA A 546 -14.21 -1.05 -17.19
C ALA A 546 -15.15 0.07 -16.71
N LEU A 547 -14.82 1.33 -17.04
CA LEU A 547 -15.69 2.48 -16.77
C LEU A 547 -17.00 2.39 -17.56
N LEU A 548 -16.93 1.96 -18.83
CA LEU A 548 -18.12 1.72 -19.63
C LEU A 548 -18.99 0.60 -19.05
N ALA A 549 -18.37 -0.47 -18.53
CA ALA A 549 -19.07 -1.56 -17.84
C ALA A 549 -19.68 -1.11 -16.49
N ALA A 550 -19.24 0.01 -15.94
CA ALA A 550 -19.81 0.68 -14.77
C ALA A 550 -20.84 1.77 -15.14
N ASP A 551 -21.42 1.68 -16.34
CA ASP A 551 -22.46 2.57 -16.88
C ASP A 551 -22.04 4.04 -17.06
N ALA A 552 -20.72 4.32 -17.18
CA ALA A 552 -20.23 5.65 -17.53
C ALA A 552 -20.27 5.90 -19.05
N THR A 553 -20.45 7.17 -19.44
CA THR A 553 -20.16 7.62 -20.80
C THR A 553 -18.65 7.87 -20.90
N VAL A 554 -17.95 7.15 -21.79
CA VAL A 554 -16.48 7.16 -21.82
C VAL A 554 -15.93 7.85 -23.07
N SER A 555 -15.05 8.83 -22.85
CA SER A 555 -14.18 9.44 -23.87
C SER A 555 -12.74 8.97 -23.69
N VAL A 556 -12.05 8.63 -24.78
CA VAL A 556 -10.62 8.25 -24.75
C VAL A 556 -9.79 9.28 -25.51
N ALA A 557 -8.90 9.97 -24.80
CA ALA A 557 -7.93 10.91 -25.36
C ALA A 557 -6.53 10.27 -25.52
N HIS A 558 -5.74 10.78 -26.45
CA HIS A 558 -4.37 10.36 -26.70
C HIS A 558 -3.55 11.50 -27.32
N SER A 559 -2.28 11.23 -27.65
CA SER A 559 -1.31 12.22 -28.18
C SER A 559 -1.72 12.96 -29.47
N ARG A 560 -2.81 12.56 -30.15
CA ARG A 560 -3.32 13.23 -31.35
C ARG A 560 -4.70 13.89 -31.12
N THR A 561 -5.22 13.82 -29.90
CA THR A 561 -6.48 14.47 -29.53
C THR A 561 -6.29 15.98 -29.52
N LYS A 562 -7.17 16.70 -30.24
CA LYS A 562 -7.22 18.16 -30.21
C LYS A 562 -8.18 18.61 -29.10
N GLY A 563 -7.89 19.75 -28.47
CA GLY A 563 -8.77 20.33 -27.45
C GLY A 563 -8.85 19.52 -26.16
N LEU A 564 -7.73 18.96 -25.68
CA LEU A 564 -7.71 18.16 -24.45
C LEU A 564 -8.31 18.91 -23.24
N GLY A 565 -7.94 20.18 -23.05
CA GLY A 565 -8.47 20.98 -21.95
C GLY A 565 -9.99 21.18 -21.98
N SER A 566 -10.62 21.25 -23.17
CA SER A 566 -12.08 21.31 -23.27
C SER A 566 -12.75 19.97 -22.93
N LEU A 567 -12.11 18.85 -23.27
CA LEU A 567 -12.61 17.52 -22.89
C LEU A 567 -12.49 17.30 -21.38
N CYS A 568 -11.39 17.73 -20.76
CA CYS A 568 -11.25 17.69 -19.30
C CYS A 568 -12.37 18.48 -18.61
N ARG A 569 -12.68 19.69 -19.10
CA ARG A 569 -13.73 20.54 -18.51
C ARG A 569 -15.15 19.96 -18.61
N SER A 570 -15.39 19.01 -19.52
CA SER A 570 -16.69 18.35 -19.65
C SER A 570 -16.78 17.03 -18.88
N ALA A 571 -15.68 16.54 -18.28
CA ALA A 571 -15.64 15.25 -17.60
C ALA A 571 -15.93 15.38 -16.10
N ASP A 572 -16.73 14.44 -15.60
CA ASP A 572 -16.97 14.24 -14.17
C ASP A 572 -15.84 13.39 -13.55
N VAL A 573 -15.21 12.53 -14.36
CA VAL A 573 -14.07 11.70 -13.97
C VAL A 573 -12.97 11.84 -15.02
N ILE A 574 -11.77 12.23 -14.62
CA ILE A 574 -10.59 12.32 -15.48
C ILE A 574 -9.55 11.33 -14.96
N VAL A 575 -9.12 10.39 -15.80
CA VAL A 575 -8.01 9.49 -15.46
C VAL A 575 -6.89 9.66 -16.46
N SER A 576 -5.74 10.15 -16.01
CA SER A 576 -4.54 10.25 -16.84
C SER A 576 -3.61 9.06 -16.60
N CYS A 577 -3.38 8.29 -17.65
CA CYS A 577 -2.39 7.23 -17.73
C CYS A 577 -1.45 7.47 -18.92
N ALA A 578 -1.08 8.74 -19.14
CA ALA A 578 -0.28 9.17 -20.27
C ALA A 578 1.22 9.05 -20.00
N GLY A 579 1.64 9.09 -18.73
CA GLY A 579 3.07 9.09 -18.35
C GLY A 579 3.77 10.39 -18.76
N TYR A 580 3.04 11.51 -18.74
CA TYR A 580 3.55 12.83 -19.11
C TYR A 580 3.35 13.81 -17.95
N PRO A 581 4.43 14.17 -17.23
CA PRO A 581 4.32 15.01 -16.05
C PRO A 581 3.63 16.35 -16.32
N GLY A 582 2.69 16.75 -15.45
CA GLY A 582 2.00 18.03 -15.57
C GLY A 582 1.09 18.18 -16.78
N LEU A 583 0.66 17.08 -17.41
CA LEU A 583 -0.25 17.11 -18.56
C LEU A 583 -1.61 17.69 -18.21
N VAL A 584 -2.21 17.25 -17.11
CA VAL A 584 -3.53 17.70 -16.65
C VAL A 584 -3.36 18.88 -15.70
N ARG A 585 -4.01 19.99 -16.03
CA ARG A 585 -3.98 21.23 -15.24
C ARG A 585 -5.27 21.38 -14.44
N GLY A 586 -5.19 21.89 -13.21
CA GLY A 586 -6.33 22.15 -12.34
C GLY A 586 -7.37 23.06 -12.98
N ALA A 587 -6.94 24.08 -13.72
CA ALA A 587 -7.83 24.96 -14.49
C ALA A 587 -8.62 24.26 -15.62
N TRP A 588 -8.31 23.00 -15.94
CA TRP A 588 -9.07 22.20 -16.90
C TRP A 588 -10.08 21.26 -16.23
N VAL A 589 -10.03 21.15 -14.90
CA VAL A 589 -10.88 20.25 -14.13
C VAL A 589 -12.19 20.95 -13.80
N LYS A 590 -13.29 20.24 -13.98
CA LYS A 590 -14.63 20.70 -13.61
C LYS A 590 -14.79 20.68 -12.08
N ASP A 591 -15.51 21.65 -11.53
CA ASP A 591 -15.87 21.68 -10.11
C ASP A 591 -16.54 20.37 -9.68
N GLY A 592 -16.06 19.78 -8.58
CA GLY A 592 -16.53 18.51 -8.05
C GLY A 592 -16.07 17.26 -8.81
N ALA A 593 -15.32 17.39 -9.91
CA ALA A 593 -14.85 16.23 -10.68
C ALA A 593 -13.78 15.41 -9.94
N ALA A 594 -13.70 14.12 -10.24
CA ALA A 594 -12.63 13.25 -9.80
C ALA A 594 -11.48 13.25 -10.80
N VAL A 595 -10.24 13.36 -10.32
CA VAL A 595 -9.03 13.38 -11.15
C VAL A 595 -8.02 12.36 -10.62
N VAL A 596 -7.58 11.45 -11.46
CA VAL A 596 -6.67 10.35 -11.08
C VAL A 596 -5.45 10.32 -11.99
N SER A 597 -4.25 10.44 -11.41
CA SER A 597 -2.99 10.18 -12.09
C SER A 597 -2.55 8.74 -11.86
N VAL A 598 -2.34 8.03 -12.96
CA VAL A 598 -1.77 6.67 -13.02
C VAL A 598 -0.30 6.70 -13.45
N GLY A 599 0.15 7.78 -14.09
CA GLY A 599 1.50 7.90 -14.64
C GLY A 599 2.61 7.64 -13.61
N THR A 600 3.67 6.97 -14.07
CA THR A 600 4.86 6.63 -13.28
C THR A 600 6.13 7.15 -13.96
N THR A 601 6.26 8.48 -14.07
CA THR A 601 7.39 9.11 -14.76
C THR A 601 8.43 9.60 -13.76
N PHE A 602 9.68 9.19 -13.94
CA PHE A 602 10.78 9.59 -13.07
C PHE A 602 11.58 10.77 -13.64
N ALA A 603 11.95 11.69 -12.77
CA ALA A 603 12.93 12.74 -13.03
C ALA A 603 14.03 12.67 -11.96
N GLY A 604 15.09 11.92 -12.26
CA GLY A 604 16.12 11.58 -11.27
C GLY A 604 15.53 10.72 -10.15
N GLU A 605 15.57 11.24 -8.93
CA GLU A 605 15.09 10.57 -7.71
C GLU A 605 13.58 10.78 -7.44
N ARG A 606 12.89 11.64 -8.20
CA ARG A 606 11.48 11.99 -7.96
C ARG A 606 10.55 11.23 -8.91
N LEU A 607 9.48 10.65 -8.35
CA LEU A 607 8.31 10.20 -9.11
C LEU A 607 7.37 11.38 -9.34
N LEU A 608 7.09 11.68 -10.60
CA LEU A 608 6.23 12.79 -11.01
C LEU A 608 4.85 12.28 -11.44
N SER A 609 3.82 13.08 -11.16
CA SER A 609 2.44 12.82 -11.52
C SER A 609 2.11 13.37 -12.91
N ASP A 610 1.14 12.76 -13.60
CA ASP A 610 0.54 13.34 -14.81
C ASP A 610 -0.24 14.65 -14.54
N LEU A 611 -0.50 14.99 -13.26
CA LEU A 611 -1.10 16.26 -12.85
C LEU A 611 -0.03 17.34 -12.68
N GLU A 612 -0.39 18.60 -12.83
CA GLU A 612 0.51 19.72 -12.51
C GLU A 612 0.91 19.74 -11.03
N GLU A 613 2.12 20.24 -10.74
CA GLU A 613 2.72 20.16 -9.39
C GLU A 613 1.97 20.99 -8.33
N ASP A 614 1.34 22.09 -8.74
CA ASP A 614 0.57 22.95 -7.83
C ASP A 614 -0.81 22.33 -7.56
N LEU A 615 -0.89 21.52 -6.50
CA LEU A 615 -2.13 20.84 -6.12
C LEU A 615 -3.23 21.80 -5.64
N GLU A 616 -2.89 23.03 -5.21
CA GLU A 616 -3.89 24.04 -4.84
C GLU A 616 -4.76 24.41 -6.04
N ALA A 617 -4.24 24.29 -7.26
CA ALA A 617 -5.01 24.48 -8.49
C ALA A 617 -6.17 23.47 -8.66
N PHE A 618 -6.20 22.39 -7.87
CA PHE A 618 -7.24 21.35 -7.90
C PHE A 618 -8.21 21.42 -6.71
N ARG A 619 -8.13 22.45 -5.86
CA ARG A 619 -8.99 22.60 -4.66
C ARG A 619 -10.51 22.56 -4.91
N HIS A 620 -10.93 22.79 -6.16
CA HIS A 620 -12.34 22.75 -6.57
C HIS A 620 -12.77 21.37 -7.08
N ALA A 621 -11.84 20.46 -7.35
CA ALA A 621 -12.13 19.07 -7.68
C ALA A 621 -12.80 18.38 -6.48
N GLY A 622 -13.55 17.30 -6.72
CA GLY A 622 -14.14 16.47 -5.66
C GLY A 622 -13.22 15.34 -5.21
N LEU A 623 -12.24 14.96 -6.05
CA LEU A 623 -11.21 13.97 -5.76
C LEU A 623 -9.99 14.23 -6.64
N VAL A 624 -8.79 14.04 -6.09
CA VAL A 624 -7.47 14.23 -6.70
C VAL A 624 -6.59 13.07 -6.22
N VAL A 625 -6.17 12.19 -7.12
CA VAL A 625 -5.24 11.11 -6.81
C VAL A 625 -3.94 11.36 -7.55
N THR A 626 -2.86 11.54 -6.81
CA THR A 626 -1.52 11.84 -7.34
C THR A 626 -0.62 10.61 -7.31
N SER A 627 0.54 10.72 -7.97
CA SER A 627 1.68 9.83 -7.77
C SER A 627 2.78 10.61 -7.05
N PRO A 628 3.45 10.06 -6.00
CA PRO A 628 3.26 8.75 -5.37
C PRO A 628 2.03 8.64 -4.45
N GLY A 629 1.75 7.44 -3.93
CA GLY A 629 0.72 7.18 -2.91
C GLY A 629 -0.71 6.92 -3.42
N GLY A 630 -0.90 6.92 -4.75
CA GLY A 630 -2.18 6.64 -5.41
C GLY A 630 -2.28 5.22 -5.96
N VAL A 631 -2.27 5.08 -7.29
CA VAL A 631 -2.64 3.83 -7.97
C VAL A 631 -1.57 2.72 -7.84
N GLY A 632 -0.30 3.07 -7.70
CA GLY A 632 0.83 2.13 -7.66
C GLY A 632 0.78 1.09 -6.52
N PRO A 633 0.76 1.52 -5.24
CA PRO A 633 0.68 0.62 -4.08
C PRO A 633 -0.55 -0.30 -4.16
N LEU A 634 -1.68 0.25 -4.61
CA LEU A 634 -2.93 -0.47 -4.73
C LEU A 634 -2.87 -1.55 -5.82
N SER A 635 -2.24 -1.26 -6.96
CA SER A 635 -2.06 -2.24 -8.04
C SER A 635 -1.31 -3.49 -7.55
N LEU A 636 -0.27 -3.30 -6.72
CA LEU A 636 0.45 -4.41 -6.09
C LEU A 636 -0.43 -5.19 -5.10
N ALA A 637 -1.15 -4.48 -4.23
CA ALA A 637 -2.02 -5.12 -3.25
C ALA A 637 -3.07 -6.01 -3.91
N LEU A 638 -3.65 -5.56 -5.03
CA LEU A 638 -4.61 -6.32 -5.82
C LEU A 638 -3.99 -7.53 -6.52
N LEU A 639 -2.75 -7.40 -7.02
CA LEU A 639 -2.02 -8.53 -7.57
C LEU A 639 -1.83 -9.64 -6.51
N LEU A 640 -1.31 -9.28 -5.33
CA LEU A 640 -1.10 -10.26 -4.25
C LEU A 640 -2.42 -10.85 -3.73
N ARG A 641 -3.50 -10.05 -3.70
CA ARG A 641 -4.86 -10.53 -3.42
C ARG A 641 -5.29 -11.57 -4.45
N ASN A 642 -5.11 -11.31 -5.74
CA ASN A 642 -5.51 -12.24 -6.80
C ASN A 642 -4.77 -13.58 -6.68
N VAL A 643 -3.48 -13.56 -6.32
CA VAL A 643 -2.68 -14.76 -6.06
C VAL A 643 -3.20 -15.54 -4.84
N ALA A 644 -3.44 -14.86 -3.72
CA ALA A 644 -3.96 -15.49 -2.51
C ALA A 644 -5.38 -16.06 -2.71
N ASP A 645 -6.23 -15.36 -3.45
CA ASP A 645 -7.58 -15.80 -3.82
C ASP A 645 -7.53 -17.03 -4.72
N SER A 646 -6.62 -17.05 -5.70
CA SER A 646 -6.39 -18.21 -6.57
C SER A 646 -5.93 -19.43 -5.76
N ALA A 647 -4.94 -19.22 -4.88
CA ALA A 647 -4.41 -20.28 -4.03
C ALA A 647 -5.47 -20.88 -3.09
N ALA A 648 -6.33 -20.03 -2.53
CA ALA A 648 -7.42 -20.44 -1.64
C ALA A 648 -8.49 -21.26 -2.38
N ARG A 649 -8.90 -20.86 -3.60
CA ARG A 649 -9.84 -21.64 -4.42
C ARG A 649 -9.32 -23.05 -4.67
N ARG A 650 -8.03 -23.17 -5.02
CA ARG A 650 -7.39 -24.48 -5.25
C ARG A 650 -7.21 -25.30 -3.97
N ALA A 651 -7.23 -24.67 -2.79
CA ALA A 651 -7.22 -25.38 -1.52
C ALA A 651 -8.61 -25.98 -1.24
N SER A 652 -9.66 -25.17 -1.41
CA SER A 652 -11.05 -25.55 -1.10
C SER A 652 -11.67 -26.57 -2.03
N ASP A 653 -11.23 -26.63 -3.30
CA ASP A 653 -11.80 -27.57 -4.28
C ASP A 653 -11.40 -29.04 -4.02
N GLY A 654 -10.58 -29.29 -2.99
CA GLY A 654 -10.08 -30.61 -2.66
C GLY A 654 -9.24 -31.18 -3.80
N ALA A 655 -8.52 -32.26 -3.52
CA ALA A 655 -7.86 -33.02 -4.56
C ALA A 655 -8.90 -33.74 -5.46
N VAL A 656 -9.60 -33.01 -6.33
CA VAL A 656 -10.12 -33.62 -7.57
C VAL A 656 -8.92 -33.65 -8.52
N GLY A 657 -8.14 -34.73 -8.40
CA GLY A 657 -6.95 -34.95 -9.23
C GLY A 657 -7.31 -34.92 -10.71
N GLY A 658 -7.07 -33.78 -11.35
CA GLY A 658 -6.82 -33.72 -12.78
C GLY A 658 -5.52 -34.46 -13.09
N ALA A 659 -5.43 -35.01 -14.30
CA ALA A 659 -4.24 -35.74 -14.71
C ALA A 659 -3.04 -34.78 -14.78
N ASP A 660 -2.12 -34.88 -13.82
CA ASP A 660 -0.83 -34.19 -13.87
C ASP A 660 0.26 -35.07 -14.53
N GLU A 661 1.49 -34.58 -14.64
CA GLU A 661 2.60 -35.35 -15.24
C GLU A 661 3.01 -36.61 -14.45
N ARG A 662 2.51 -36.81 -13.22
CA ARG A 662 2.66 -38.06 -12.46
C ARG A 662 1.58 -39.06 -12.81
N THR A 663 0.55 -38.62 -13.53
CA THR A 663 -0.49 -39.49 -14.09
C THR A 663 0.11 -40.27 -15.23
N PRO A 664 0.27 -41.61 -15.09
CA PRO A 664 0.91 -42.40 -16.13
C PRO A 664 0.12 -42.27 -17.43
N PRO A 665 0.81 -42.20 -18.59
CA PRO A 665 0.12 -42.16 -19.87
C PRO A 665 -0.81 -43.37 -20.00
N ALA A 666 -1.99 -43.14 -20.58
CA ALA A 666 -2.94 -44.21 -20.82
C ALA A 666 -2.24 -45.34 -21.59
N SER A 667 -2.34 -46.57 -21.08
CA SER A 667 -1.74 -47.73 -21.73
C SER A 667 -2.37 -47.92 -23.12
N ALA A 668 -1.61 -48.46 -24.08
CA ALA A 668 -2.14 -48.75 -25.42
C ALA A 668 -3.43 -49.59 -25.35
N ALA A 669 -3.51 -50.54 -24.42
CA ALA A 669 -4.70 -51.35 -24.19
C ALA A 669 -5.91 -50.53 -23.70
N ALA A 670 -5.70 -49.54 -22.83
CA ALA A 670 -6.77 -48.66 -22.34
C ALA A 670 -7.26 -47.72 -23.44
N VAL A 671 -6.34 -47.17 -24.24
CA VAL A 671 -6.67 -46.36 -25.42
C VAL A 671 -7.46 -47.17 -26.44
N ASP A 672 -7.03 -48.40 -26.74
CA ASP A 672 -7.73 -49.28 -27.68
C ASP A 672 -9.12 -49.68 -27.18
N ALA A 673 -9.26 -49.95 -25.87
CA ALA A 673 -10.55 -50.23 -25.25
C ALA A 673 -11.49 -49.02 -25.35
N PHE A 674 -10.96 -47.82 -25.08
CA PHE A 674 -11.70 -46.56 -25.22
C PHE A 674 -12.15 -46.34 -26.66
N LEU A 675 -11.27 -46.49 -27.66
CA LEU A 675 -11.61 -46.32 -29.07
C LEU A 675 -12.63 -47.35 -29.56
N ARG A 676 -12.56 -48.59 -29.08
CA ARG A 676 -13.58 -49.62 -29.38
C ARG A 676 -14.95 -49.25 -28.83
N ALA A 677 -15.00 -48.69 -27.62
CA ALA A 677 -16.24 -48.24 -26.98
C ALA A 677 -16.76 -46.92 -27.56
N ASN A 678 -15.89 -46.06 -28.10
CA ASN A 678 -16.19 -44.69 -28.50
C ASN A 678 -15.79 -44.42 -29.96
N LYS A 679 -16.54 -45.00 -30.91
CA LYS A 679 -16.25 -44.99 -32.35
C LYS A 679 -16.13 -43.59 -33.01
N HIS A 680 -16.56 -42.54 -32.33
CA HIS A 680 -16.49 -41.16 -32.81
C HIS A 680 -15.17 -40.45 -32.47
N TRP A 681 -14.27 -41.12 -31.75
CA TRP A 681 -12.95 -40.64 -31.42
C TRP A 681 -11.90 -41.32 -32.30
N ALA A 682 -10.86 -40.59 -32.68
CA ALA A 682 -9.74 -41.07 -33.47
C ALA A 682 -8.42 -40.62 -32.83
N MET A 683 -7.36 -41.41 -33.00
CA MET A 683 -6.03 -41.05 -32.53
C MET A 683 -5.22 -40.42 -33.67
N LEU A 684 -5.09 -39.11 -33.67
CA LEU A 684 -4.40 -38.34 -34.71
C LEU A 684 -3.06 -37.79 -34.19
N PRO A 685 -2.08 -37.54 -35.08
CA PRO A 685 -0.88 -36.77 -34.71
C PRO A 685 -1.29 -35.40 -34.17
N LYS A 686 -0.63 -34.93 -33.11
CA LYS A 686 -0.81 -33.57 -32.59
C LYS A 686 -0.29 -32.58 -33.65
N ARG A 687 -1.13 -31.65 -34.11
CA ARG A 687 -0.74 -30.64 -35.12
C ARG A 687 0.42 -29.80 -34.59
N GLY A 688 1.51 -29.71 -35.36
CA GLY A 688 2.71 -28.94 -35.02
C GLY A 688 3.97 -29.80 -34.82
N ASP A 689 3.81 -31.08 -34.50
CA ASP A 689 4.92 -32.04 -34.47
C ASP A 689 5.20 -32.51 -35.90
N GLY A 690 6.45 -32.34 -36.37
CA GLY A 690 6.89 -32.88 -37.66
C GLY A 690 6.78 -34.41 -37.71
N PRO A 691 6.85 -35.03 -38.92
CA PRO A 691 6.79 -36.48 -39.04
C PRO A 691 8.04 -37.11 -38.40
N GLY A 692 7.88 -37.73 -37.23
CA GLY A 692 8.95 -38.41 -36.51
C GLY A 692 8.43 -39.46 -35.53
N PRO A 693 9.25 -40.45 -35.13
CA PRO A 693 8.86 -41.55 -34.24
C PRO A 693 8.50 -41.12 -32.80
N SER A 694 8.74 -39.85 -32.45
CA SER A 694 8.39 -39.21 -31.17
C SER A 694 7.17 -38.29 -31.22
N ALA A 695 6.44 -38.23 -32.35
CA ALA A 695 5.30 -37.34 -32.51
C ALA A 695 4.19 -37.68 -31.50
N GLN A 696 3.78 -36.69 -30.70
CA GLN A 696 2.70 -36.88 -29.74
C GLN A 696 1.39 -37.13 -30.50
N ARG A 697 0.57 -38.06 -30.00
CA ARG A 697 -0.75 -38.38 -30.58
C ARG A 697 -1.84 -37.90 -29.62
N ALA A 698 -2.93 -37.37 -30.17
CA ALA A 698 -4.07 -36.88 -29.42
C ALA A 698 -5.34 -37.64 -29.81
N LEU A 699 -6.20 -37.89 -28.82
CA LEU A 699 -7.58 -38.29 -29.06
C LEU A 699 -8.34 -37.07 -29.61
N VAL A 700 -8.90 -37.23 -30.81
CA VAL A 700 -9.63 -36.20 -31.53
C VAL A 700 -11.02 -36.69 -31.84
N ARG A 701 -12.02 -35.83 -31.62
CA ARG A 701 -13.40 -36.05 -32.04
C ARG A 701 -13.87 -34.86 -32.86
N GLU A 702 -14.44 -35.15 -34.01
CA GLU A 702 -15.16 -34.15 -34.79
C GLU A 702 -16.58 -33.97 -34.22
N VAL A 703 -16.96 -32.73 -33.95
CA VAL A 703 -18.30 -32.39 -33.46
C VAL A 703 -18.93 -31.40 -34.42
N ARG A 704 -20.11 -31.76 -34.95
CA ARG A 704 -20.92 -30.87 -35.78
C ARG A 704 -21.94 -30.16 -34.89
N VAL A 705 -22.05 -28.85 -35.06
CA VAL A 705 -22.95 -27.98 -34.29
C VAL A 705 -23.80 -27.16 -35.25
N PRO A 706 -25.07 -26.87 -34.90
CA PRO A 706 -26.03 -26.26 -35.82
C PRO A 706 -25.81 -24.76 -36.07
N SER A 707 -24.98 -24.10 -35.26
CA SER A 707 -24.69 -22.68 -35.41
C SER A 707 -23.37 -22.29 -34.72
N HIS A 708 -22.85 -21.11 -35.05
CA HIS A 708 -21.72 -20.51 -34.33
C HIS A 708 -22.00 -20.31 -32.84
N ARG A 709 -23.26 -20.03 -32.46
CA ARG A 709 -23.65 -19.91 -31.06
C ARG A 709 -23.54 -21.25 -30.34
N ALA A 710 -24.07 -22.33 -30.94
CA ALA A 710 -23.94 -23.67 -30.39
C ALA A 710 -22.47 -24.14 -30.33
N ALA A 711 -21.64 -23.71 -31.28
CA ALA A 711 -20.20 -23.93 -31.23
C ALA A 711 -19.56 -23.23 -30.02
N ALA A 712 -19.87 -21.95 -29.80
CA ALA A 712 -19.37 -21.18 -28.67
C ALA A 712 -19.83 -21.75 -27.33
N ASP A 713 -21.12 -22.08 -27.20
CA ASP A 713 -21.70 -22.66 -25.98
C ASP A 713 -21.03 -24.02 -25.63
N LEU A 714 -20.72 -24.85 -26.64
CA LEU A 714 -19.99 -26.10 -26.46
C LEU A 714 -18.54 -25.87 -26.01
N LEU A 715 -17.86 -24.86 -26.57
CA LEU A 715 -16.49 -24.50 -26.19
C LEU A 715 -16.42 -23.96 -24.76
N ASP A 716 -17.38 -23.13 -24.37
CA ASP A 716 -17.47 -22.57 -23.02
C ASP A 716 -17.72 -23.69 -22.00
N ALA A 717 -18.63 -24.62 -22.29
CA ALA A 717 -18.87 -25.79 -21.44
C ALA A 717 -17.65 -26.72 -21.35
N ALA A 718 -16.90 -26.89 -22.45
CA ALA A 718 -15.68 -27.69 -22.45
C ALA A 718 -14.53 -27.00 -21.67
N ALA A 719 -14.43 -25.68 -21.74
CA ALA A 719 -13.47 -24.89 -20.97
C ALA A 719 -13.78 -24.97 -19.46
N GLU A 720 -15.05 -24.82 -19.08
CA GLU A 720 -15.50 -24.94 -17.68
C GLU A 720 -15.24 -26.34 -17.12
N LEU A 721 -15.51 -27.37 -17.91
CA LEU A 721 -15.17 -28.74 -17.54
C LEU A 721 -13.65 -28.93 -17.42
N GLY A 722 -12.87 -28.33 -18.32
CA GLY A 722 -11.42 -28.37 -18.29
C GLY A 722 -10.82 -27.66 -17.08
N ASP A 723 -11.37 -26.51 -16.69
CA ASP A 723 -10.99 -25.78 -15.47
C ASP A 723 -11.28 -26.61 -14.21
N ARG A 724 -12.45 -27.27 -14.17
CA ARG A 724 -12.85 -28.14 -13.04
C ARG A 724 -12.01 -29.41 -12.92
N LEU A 725 -11.52 -29.93 -14.04
CA LEU A 725 -10.79 -31.19 -14.11
C LEU A 725 -9.27 -30.99 -14.29
N ASP A 726 -8.79 -29.75 -14.25
CA ASP A 726 -7.41 -29.37 -14.56
C ASP A 726 -6.88 -30.04 -15.85
N HIS A 727 -7.72 -30.08 -16.89
CA HIS A 727 -7.41 -30.73 -18.16
C HIS A 727 -8.09 -30.01 -19.33
N HIS A 728 -7.34 -29.16 -20.04
CA HIS A 728 -7.89 -28.37 -21.14
C HIS A 728 -7.97 -29.13 -22.46
N VAL A 729 -9.06 -28.91 -23.20
CA VAL A 729 -9.23 -29.39 -24.57
C VAL A 729 -8.44 -28.49 -25.52
N ALA A 730 -7.47 -29.04 -26.25
CA ALA A 730 -6.77 -28.31 -27.30
C ALA A 730 -7.62 -28.28 -28.58
N LEU A 731 -8.12 -27.09 -28.96
CA LEU A 731 -8.85 -26.92 -30.22
C LEU A 731 -7.88 -26.77 -31.39
N SER A 732 -7.95 -27.65 -32.38
CA SER A 732 -6.97 -27.73 -33.48
C SER A 732 -7.46 -27.17 -34.82
N ALA A 733 -8.78 -26.99 -35.02
CA ALA A 733 -9.39 -26.30 -36.17
C ALA A 733 -10.89 -26.04 -35.95
N VAL A 734 -11.41 -24.93 -36.49
CA VAL A 734 -12.84 -24.73 -36.76
C VAL A 734 -13.01 -24.67 -38.28
N GLU A 735 -13.60 -25.69 -38.89
CA GLU A 735 -13.91 -25.70 -40.32
C GLU A 735 -15.34 -25.21 -40.56
N HIS A 736 -15.48 -24.14 -41.33
CA HIS A 736 -16.78 -23.66 -41.79
C HIS A 736 -17.20 -24.41 -43.05
N ARG A 737 -18.15 -25.34 -42.92
CA ARG A 737 -18.84 -25.93 -44.08
C ARG A 737 -20.19 -25.27 -44.21
N CYS A 738 -20.30 -24.30 -45.12
CA CYS A 738 -21.62 -23.91 -45.60
C CYS A 738 -22.15 -25.11 -46.38
N GLU A 739 -23.18 -25.79 -45.88
CA GLU A 739 -23.98 -26.62 -46.78
C GLU A 739 -24.53 -25.67 -47.84
N ALA A 740 -24.08 -25.84 -49.07
CA ALA A 740 -24.77 -25.26 -50.21
C ALA A 740 -26.18 -25.85 -50.15
N THR A 741 -27.12 -25.06 -49.64
CA THR A 741 -28.53 -25.35 -49.80
C THR A 741 -28.76 -25.37 -51.30
N ALA A 742 -29.02 -26.55 -51.84
CA ALA A 742 -29.64 -26.69 -53.13
C ALA A 742 -31.06 -26.11 -53.02
N ASN A 743 -31.18 -24.80 -53.25
CA ASN A 743 -32.33 -24.10 -53.81
C ASN A 743 -32.01 -22.63 -54.03
#